data_AF-A0A0G3X9K2-F1
#
_entry.id   AF-A0A0G3X9K2-F1
#
_cell.length_a   1.000
_cell.length_b   1.000
_cell.length_c   1.000
_cell.angle_alpha   90.00
_cell.angle_beta   90.00
_cell.angle_gamma   90.00
#
_symmetry.space_group_name_H-M   'P 1'
#
loop_
_entity.id
_entity.type
_entity.pdbx_description
1 polymer ?
#
loop_
_entity_poly.entity_id
_entity_poly.type
_entity_poly.pdbx_seq_one_letter_code
_entity_poly.pdbx_strand_id
1 'polypeptide(L)'
;MTSPIRTERHDNVLVIVSDNPPVNALGQAVRAGLAAGIEEALADDAVEAVVIRCDGRTFFAGADITEFGKPPQGPSLPEALDKLEASDKPVVAAIHGTALGGGCEVALACHYRVAVPSAKLGLPEVKLGLIPGAAGTQRLPRLVGAEAALPLVAIGNPIPAGKAQAIGLVDEIVGEDSLEADAIAFARARIGQPVPRTSEGTANQDGVKNPAIFDEFRQKNARKMRGFDAPNAAIEAVRAAGELPYAEGVKKERELFMNLMGGTQSKAMRHYFFAERAANKIDDVPADTPLISVQKVGVIGAGTMGGGIAMNFLSAGIPVTILEMKQEALDRGTGVMRRNYENTAKRGRMTAEQVEAAMGLLTPTLDYADLADCDLVIEAVYESMDVKKEVFSRLDDVVKQGAILASNTSYLDIDEIATATQRPGYVIGLHFFSPANVMKLLEIVRGAKTRDDVLATAMKLSRKIGKVAAVSGVCPGFIGNRMLSKRQEQANELIMEGANYWEVDDVLLEFGFPMGPFQMGDLAGIDIGWHRDPSKVTTVREALCAAGRFGQKAGKGFYDYDEARSRTPSDEVKAIIADFAQKEGRDQREISKDEIRERLLYPMINEGAKILDEKMAQRASDIDVVWINGYGWPLYTGGPMFWADTVGLDTVVAGLEKHGLPVSDYLRGKAERGEGFTG
;
A
#
# COMPACT_ATOMS: atom_id res chain seq x y z
N MET A 1 20.30 31.48 2.71
CA MET A 1 19.81 30.45 3.64
C MET A 1 21.03 29.77 4.23
N THR A 2 21.06 29.59 5.55
CA THR A 2 22.11 28.79 6.22
C THR A 2 22.06 27.36 5.70
N SER A 3 23.22 26.74 5.51
CA SER A 3 23.33 25.33 5.11
C SER A 3 22.56 24.44 6.09
N PRO A 4 21.81 23.41 5.64
CA PRO A 4 21.20 22.43 6.52
C PRO A 4 22.23 21.46 7.14
N ILE A 5 23.48 21.53 6.68
CA ILE A 5 24.62 20.84 7.28
C ILE A 5 25.45 21.85 8.06
N ARG A 6 25.78 21.51 9.30
CA ARG A 6 26.77 22.21 10.13
C ARG A 6 27.86 21.23 10.60
N THR A 7 28.98 21.78 11.04
CA THR A 7 30.09 21.02 11.64
C THR A 7 30.31 21.44 13.09
N GLU A 8 30.58 20.48 13.96
CA GLU A 8 30.85 20.66 15.40
C GLU A 8 32.16 19.94 15.75
N ARG A 9 33.11 20.64 16.40
CA ARG A 9 34.42 20.06 16.75
C ARG A 9 34.43 19.55 18.19
N HIS A 10 34.80 18.28 18.36
CA HIS A 10 34.98 17.61 19.65
C HIS A 10 36.41 17.09 19.76
N ASP A 11 37.32 17.96 20.20
CA ASP A 11 38.77 17.75 20.21
C ASP A 11 39.31 17.39 18.81
N ASN A 12 39.72 16.13 18.61
CA ASN A 12 40.23 15.58 17.36
C ASN A 12 39.15 14.91 16.49
N VAL A 13 37.87 15.05 16.82
CA VAL A 13 36.75 14.53 16.02
C VAL A 13 35.91 15.67 15.47
N LEU A 14 35.63 15.65 14.17
CA LEU A 14 34.67 16.55 13.54
C LEU A 14 33.32 15.84 13.38
N VAL A 15 32.26 16.44 13.91
CA VAL A 15 30.89 15.94 13.80
C VAL A 15 30.17 16.74 12.71
N ILE A 16 29.80 16.08 11.62
CA ILE A 16 28.96 16.63 10.55
C ILE A 16 27.50 16.34 10.92
N VAL A 17 26.72 17.41 11.11
CA VAL A 17 25.32 17.31 11.54
C VAL A 17 24.39 17.80 10.45
N SER A 18 23.46 16.93 10.03
CA SER A 18 22.32 17.32 9.20
C SER A 18 21.12 17.72 10.06
N ASP A 19 20.54 18.88 9.78
CA ASP A 19 19.25 19.32 10.28
C ASP A 19 18.37 19.82 9.12
N ASN A 20 17.75 18.87 8.41
CA ASN A 20 16.87 19.12 7.28
C ASN A 20 15.50 18.46 7.50
N PRO A 21 14.65 19.01 8.38
CA PRO A 21 13.35 18.41 8.70
C PRO A 21 12.43 18.34 7.48
N PRO A 22 11.47 17.39 7.46
CA PRO A 22 11.12 16.48 8.54
C PRO A 22 11.91 15.16 8.58
N VAL A 23 12.66 14.83 7.52
CA VAL A 23 13.23 13.48 7.32
C VAL A 23 14.70 13.46 6.87
N ASN A 24 15.39 14.59 6.97
CA ASN A 24 16.77 14.75 6.49
C ASN A 24 16.89 14.29 5.04
N ALA A 25 16.01 14.81 4.17
CA ALA A 25 15.99 14.41 2.76
C ALA A 25 17.30 14.83 2.07
N LEU A 26 17.84 13.96 1.20
CA LEU A 26 19.13 14.17 0.52
C LEU A 26 19.00 15.11 -0.70
N GLY A 27 18.48 16.32 -0.46
CA GLY A 27 18.44 17.42 -1.42
C GLY A 27 19.82 18.02 -1.67
N GLN A 28 19.92 18.91 -2.66
CA GLN A 28 21.16 19.50 -3.14
C GLN A 28 21.98 20.14 -2.02
N ALA A 29 21.33 20.89 -1.13
CA ALA A 29 22.00 21.57 -0.04
C ALA A 29 22.62 20.58 0.97
N VAL A 30 21.94 19.46 1.23
CA VAL A 30 22.45 18.38 2.11
C VAL A 30 23.61 17.67 1.43
N ARG A 31 23.50 17.31 0.14
CA ARG A 31 24.59 16.65 -0.61
C ARG A 31 25.84 17.53 -0.68
N ALA A 32 25.67 18.82 -0.98
CA ALA A 32 26.76 19.78 -1.01
C ALA A 32 27.40 19.97 0.37
N GLY A 33 26.57 20.06 1.42
CA GLY A 33 27.06 20.20 2.80
C GLY A 33 27.82 18.97 3.30
N LEU A 34 27.39 17.75 2.96
CA LEU A 34 28.13 16.52 3.27
C LEU A 34 29.51 16.51 2.59
N ALA A 35 29.56 16.86 1.30
CA ALA A 35 30.82 16.96 0.57
C ALA A 35 31.75 18.04 1.15
N ALA A 36 31.21 19.20 1.52
CA ALA A 36 32.00 20.28 2.13
C ALA A 36 32.50 19.89 3.53
N GLY A 37 31.68 19.23 4.35
CA GLY A 37 32.06 18.81 5.70
C GLY A 37 33.19 17.77 5.71
N ILE A 38 33.20 16.84 4.75
CA ILE A 38 34.32 15.90 4.62
C ILE A 38 35.58 16.59 4.08
N GLU A 39 35.44 17.54 3.15
CA GLU A 39 36.57 18.35 2.69
C GLU A 39 37.19 19.17 3.83
N GLU A 40 36.36 19.78 4.69
CA GLU A 40 36.80 20.47 5.90
C GLU A 40 37.58 19.52 6.83
N ALA A 41 37.01 18.34 7.11
CA ALA A 41 37.67 17.35 7.96
C ALA A 41 39.02 16.90 7.40
N LEU A 42 39.13 16.70 6.08
CA LEU A 42 40.35 16.25 5.44
C LEU A 42 41.43 17.35 5.37
N ALA A 43 41.03 18.62 5.30
CA ALA A 43 41.94 19.76 5.24
C ALA A 43 42.58 20.14 6.60
N ASP A 44 41.97 19.74 7.74
CA ASP A 44 42.50 20.01 9.08
C ASP A 44 43.21 18.78 9.67
N ASP A 45 44.54 18.80 9.75
CA ASP A 45 45.36 17.72 10.33
C ASP A 45 45.06 17.45 11.81
N ALA A 46 44.50 18.42 12.54
CA ALA A 46 44.10 18.24 13.93
C ALA A 46 42.71 17.59 14.07
N VAL A 47 42.02 17.31 12.96
CA VAL A 47 40.90 16.37 12.91
C VAL A 47 41.44 15.01 12.51
N GLU A 48 41.19 13.99 13.33
CA GLU A 48 41.70 12.63 13.14
C GLU A 48 40.57 11.62 12.85
N ALA A 49 39.30 11.96 13.11
CA ALA A 49 38.13 11.17 12.75
C ALA A 49 36.88 12.04 12.52
N VAL A 50 35.88 11.47 11.87
CA VAL A 50 34.61 12.13 11.50
C VAL A 50 33.42 11.31 11.98
N VAL A 51 32.41 11.98 12.53
CA VAL A 51 31.09 11.39 12.82
C VAL A 51 30.04 12.11 11.98
N ILE A 52 29.15 11.36 11.33
CA ILE A 52 27.99 11.90 10.62
C ILE A 52 26.74 11.52 11.40
N ARG A 53 25.96 12.53 11.85
CA ARG A 53 24.68 12.35 12.54
C ARG A 53 23.61 13.28 11.98
N CYS A 54 22.37 13.04 12.36
CA CYS A 54 21.27 13.94 12.05
C CYS A 54 20.55 14.40 13.32
N ASP A 55 20.02 15.61 13.30
CA ASP A 55 19.01 16.06 14.26
C ASP A 55 17.59 15.65 13.80
N GLY A 56 16.62 15.74 14.70
CA GLY A 56 15.21 15.45 14.41
C GLY A 56 14.87 13.97 14.55
N ARG A 57 13.88 13.50 13.77
CA ARG A 57 13.22 12.20 14.01
C ARG A 57 13.93 10.99 13.41
N THR A 58 14.92 11.21 12.54
CA THR A 58 15.52 10.15 11.74
C THR A 58 16.90 10.58 11.22
N PHE A 59 17.77 9.60 10.94
CA PHE A 59 18.89 9.77 10.00
C PHE A 59 18.36 10.14 8.59
N PHE A 60 19.18 10.12 7.55
CA PHE A 60 18.69 10.40 6.20
C PHE A 60 17.64 9.37 5.74
N ALA A 61 16.47 9.83 5.27
CA ALA A 61 15.41 8.96 4.76
C ALA A 61 14.95 9.39 3.37
N GLY A 62 15.72 8.95 2.37
CA GLY A 62 15.42 9.12 0.95
C GLY A 62 15.88 10.42 0.32
N ALA A 63 15.58 10.55 -0.97
CA ALA A 63 15.85 11.75 -1.76
C ALA A 63 14.81 12.86 -1.49
N ASP A 64 15.16 14.09 -1.81
CA ASP A 64 14.23 15.22 -1.74
C ASP A 64 13.22 15.17 -2.88
N ILE A 65 11.97 14.89 -2.53
CA ILE A 65 10.85 14.81 -3.48
C ILE A 65 10.59 16.14 -4.19
N THR A 66 10.99 17.28 -3.61
CA THR A 66 10.79 18.59 -4.22
C THR A 66 11.77 18.84 -5.38
N GLU A 67 12.82 18.03 -5.52
CA GLU A 67 13.77 18.08 -6.62
C GLU A 67 13.35 17.20 -7.82
N PHE A 68 12.33 16.35 -7.66
CA PHE A 68 11.92 15.43 -8.72
C PHE A 68 11.39 16.19 -9.93
N GLY A 69 11.88 15.82 -11.12
CA GLY A 69 11.53 16.48 -12.38
C GLY A 69 12.26 17.81 -12.66
N LYS A 70 13.14 18.26 -11.76
CA LYS A 70 13.98 19.46 -11.95
C LYS A 70 15.37 19.07 -12.48
N PRO A 71 16.09 20.00 -13.15
CA PRO A 71 17.48 19.76 -13.56
C PRO A 71 18.37 19.43 -12.34
N PRO A 72 19.31 18.47 -12.47
CA PRO A 72 20.23 18.13 -11.38
C PRO A 72 21.15 19.32 -11.05
N GLN A 73 21.42 19.53 -9.77
CA GLN A 73 22.27 20.61 -9.27
C GLN A 73 23.19 20.13 -8.14
N GLY A 74 24.35 20.81 -8.02
CA GLY A 74 25.38 20.49 -7.02
C GLY A 74 26.03 19.12 -7.26
N PRO A 75 26.79 18.61 -6.28
CA PRO A 75 27.28 17.25 -6.36
C PRO A 75 26.08 16.28 -6.32
N SER A 76 26.18 15.25 -7.16
CA SER A 76 25.32 14.08 -7.07
C SER A 76 25.58 13.33 -5.75
N LEU A 77 24.63 12.51 -5.33
CA LEU A 77 24.83 11.68 -4.13
C LEU A 77 26.04 10.75 -4.29
N PRO A 78 26.22 10.00 -5.40
CA PRO A 78 27.42 9.19 -5.61
C PRO A 78 28.74 9.95 -5.40
N GLU A 79 28.87 11.15 -5.97
CA GLU A 79 30.09 11.96 -5.83
C GLU A 79 30.36 12.37 -4.38
N ALA A 80 29.32 12.69 -3.61
CA ALA A 80 29.48 12.99 -2.19
C ALA A 80 29.88 11.73 -1.39
N LEU A 81 29.29 10.57 -1.70
CA LEU A 81 29.58 9.30 -1.03
C LEU A 81 30.99 8.78 -1.33
N ASP A 82 31.45 8.92 -2.57
CA ASP A 82 32.80 8.49 -2.95
C ASP A 82 33.87 9.31 -2.22
N LYS A 83 33.61 10.60 -1.94
CA LYS A 83 34.50 11.42 -1.07
C LYS A 83 34.50 10.94 0.38
N LEU A 84 33.35 10.52 0.92
CA LEU A 84 33.27 9.97 2.27
C LEU A 84 34.09 8.70 2.41
N GLU A 85 33.94 7.77 1.47
CA GLU A 85 34.63 6.48 1.49
C GLU A 85 36.13 6.57 1.15
N ALA A 86 36.53 7.59 0.38
CA ALA A 86 37.93 7.84 0.06
C ALA A 86 38.73 8.47 1.21
N SER A 87 38.07 8.90 2.29
CA SER A 87 38.74 9.48 3.45
C SER A 87 39.75 8.50 4.07
N ASP A 88 40.95 8.99 4.39
CA ASP A 88 41.93 8.21 5.17
C ASP A 88 41.70 8.34 6.70
N LYS A 89 40.79 9.24 7.10
CA LYS A 89 40.32 9.40 8.48
C LYS A 89 39.09 8.51 8.71
N PRO A 90 38.93 7.82 9.86
CA PRO A 90 37.74 7.05 10.17
C PRO A 90 36.47 7.91 10.07
N VAL A 91 35.43 7.40 9.41
CA VAL A 91 34.14 8.08 9.25
C VAL A 91 33.06 7.16 9.81
N VAL A 92 32.31 7.64 10.81
CA VAL A 92 31.29 6.86 11.53
C VAL A 92 29.90 7.45 11.26
N ALA A 93 28.97 6.64 10.75
CA ALA A 93 27.55 6.98 10.71
C ALA A 93 26.91 6.70 12.07
N ALA A 94 26.29 7.72 12.70
CA ALA A 94 25.54 7.60 13.94
C ALA A 94 24.02 7.62 13.63
N ILE A 95 23.38 6.47 13.76
CA ILE A 95 22.06 6.21 13.15
C ILE A 95 20.96 6.10 14.21
N HIS A 96 20.00 7.02 14.16
CA HIS A 96 18.72 6.94 14.86
C HIS A 96 17.53 6.98 13.89
N GLY A 97 16.36 6.57 14.37
CA GLY A 97 15.15 6.52 13.56
C GLY A 97 15.32 5.61 12.35
N THR A 98 15.40 6.17 11.13
CA THR A 98 15.52 5.38 9.90
C THR A 98 16.66 5.85 8.98
N ALA A 99 17.44 4.89 8.46
CA ALA A 99 18.39 5.12 7.37
C ALA A 99 17.87 4.38 6.13
N LEU A 100 17.17 5.10 5.25
CA LEU A 100 16.45 4.50 4.11
C LEU A 100 16.91 5.03 2.77
N GLY A 101 17.03 4.12 1.82
CA GLY A 101 17.45 4.40 0.45
C GLY A 101 18.81 5.09 0.42
N GLY A 102 18.88 6.27 -0.20
CA GLY A 102 20.08 7.12 -0.18
C GLY A 102 20.68 7.34 1.23
N GLY A 103 19.88 7.33 2.29
CA GLY A 103 20.42 7.42 3.65
C GLY A 103 21.11 6.15 4.16
N CYS A 104 20.63 4.98 3.73
CA CYS A 104 21.38 3.75 3.93
C CYS A 104 22.64 3.74 3.05
N GLU A 105 22.61 4.34 1.86
CA GLU A 105 23.79 4.49 1.01
C GLU A 105 24.85 5.42 1.64
N VAL A 106 24.44 6.51 2.30
CA VAL A 106 25.34 7.34 3.14
C VAL A 106 26.01 6.49 4.23
N ALA A 107 25.23 5.68 4.95
CA ALA A 107 25.75 4.81 5.99
C ALA A 107 26.73 3.75 5.43
N LEU A 108 26.45 3.20 4.24
CA LEU A 108 27.31 2.24 3.55
C LEU A 108 28.63 2.85 3.05
N ALA A 109 28.63 4.15 2.73
CA ALA A 109 29.84 4.87 2.32
C ALA A 109 30.74 5.29 3.49
N CYS A 110 30.21 5.34 4.71
CA CYS A 110 31.00 5.53 5.92
C CYS A 110 31.86 4.27 6.19
N HIS A 111 32.98 4.43 6.90
CA HIS A 111 33.82 3.30 7.30
C HIS A 111 33.14 2.42 8.35
N TYR A 112 32.41 3.04 9.28
CA TYR A 112 31.69 2.35 10.37
C TYR A 112 30.28 2.88 10.55
N ARG A 113 29.40 2.06 11.13
CA ARG A 113 27.98 2.35 11.39
C ARG A 113 27.64 1.97 12.82
N VAL A 114 27.24 2.95 13.60
CA VAL A 114 26.75 2.82 14.97
C VAL A 114 25.27 3.18 14.98
N ALA A 115 24.42 2.39 15.65
CA ALA A 115 22.98 2.61 15.64
C ALA A 115 22.35 2.45 17.03
N VAL A 116 21.24 3.15 17.29
CA VAL A 116 20.42 2.91 18.48
C VAL A 116 19.53 1.67 18.28
N PRO A 117 19.03 1.01 19.35
CA PRO A 117 18.23 -0.21 19.23
C PRO A 117 16.94 -0.01 18.44
N SER A 118 16.34 1.18 18.50
CA SER A 118 15.11 1.51 17.78
C SER A 118 15.29 1.71 16.27
N ALA A 119 16.53 1.84 15.80
CA ALA A 119 16.83 2.22 14.42
C ALA A 119 16.43 1.15 13.40
N LYS A 120 16.11 1.58 12.18
CA LYS A 120 15.82 0.70 11.04
C LYS A 120 16.61 1.12 9.80
N LEU A 121 17.14 0.15 9.06
CA LEU A 121 17.94 0.36 7.86
C LEU A 121 17.36 -0.40 6.67
N GLY A 122 17.50 0.14 5.46
CA GLY A 122 17.12 -0.58 4.24
C GLY A 122 17.12 0.25 2.96
N LEU A 123 16.89 -0.45 1.84
CA LEU A 123 16.93 0.09 0.47
C LEU A 123 15.57 -0.10 -0.23
N PRO A 124 14.57 0.75 0.06
CA PRO A 124 13.19 0.55 -0.39
C PRO A 124 12.91 1.05 -1.82
N GLU A 125 13.92 1.35 -2.64
CA GLU A 125 13.77 1.91 -4.00
C GLU A 125 12.87 1.06 -4.90
N VAL A 126 12.86 -0.26 -4.70
CA VAL A 126 11.98 -1.18 -5.43
C VAL A 126 10.49 -0.88 -5.20
N LYS A 127 10.12 -0.23 -4.09
CA LYS A 127 8.76 0.25 -3.83
C LYS A 127 8.36 1.44 -4.70
N LEU A 128 9.30 2.04 -5.43
CA LEU A 128 9.10 3.09 -6.42
C LEU A 128 9.39 2.59 -7.85
N GLY A 129 9.53 1.27 -8.03
CA GLY A 129 9.90 0.68 -9.32
C GLY A 129 11.34 1.00 -9.72
N LEU A 130 12.23 1.22 -8.76
CA LEU A 130 13.64 1.57 -8.96
C LEU A 130 14.56 0.59 -8.22
N ILE A 131 15.87 0.80 -8.37
CA ILE A 131 16.91 0.20 -7.52
C ILE A 131 17.71 1.32 -6.85
N PRO A 132 18.54 1.03 -5.83
CA PRO A 132 19.52 1.98 -5.31
C PRO A 132 20.39 2.55 -6.44
N GLY A 133 20.74 3.83 -6.32
CA GLY A 133 21.37 4.58 -7.41
C GLY A 133 22.64 5.35 -7.00
N ALA A 134 23.11 5.15 -5.76
CA ALA A 134 24.37 5.68 -5.26
C ALA A 134 25.28 4.56 -4.74
N ALA A 135 25.43 3.52 -5.57
CA ALA A 135 26.22 2.31 -5.36
C ALA A 135 25.72 1.42 -4.21
N GLY A 136 24.48 1.59 -3.74
CA GLY A 136 23.89 0.73 -2.70
C GLY A 136 23.85 -0.74 -3.09
N THR A 137 23.58 -1.07 -4.36
CA THR A 137 23.60 -2.47 -4.85
C THR A 137 25.00 -3.03 -4.96
N GLN A 138 26.03 -2.18 -4.88
CA GLN A 138 27.43 -2.55 -5.00
C GLN A 138 28.11 -2.64 -3.63
N ARG A 139 27.87 -1.68 -2.75
CA ARG A 139 28.42 -1.62 -1.38
C ARG A 139 27.77 -2.66 -0.48
N LEU A 140 26.43 -2.76 -0.47
CA LEU A 140 25.72 -3.64 0.45
C LEU A 140 26.16 -5.12 0.34
N PRO A 141 26.14 -5.78 -0.83
CA PRO A 141 26.55 -7.19 -0.90
C PRO A 141 28.03 -7.41 -0.62
N ARG A 142 28.90 -6.42 -0.87
CA ARG A 142 30.33 -6.49 -0.50
C ARG A 142 30.54 -6.45 1.01
N LEU A 143 29.62 -5.81 1.74
CA LEU A 143 29.61 -5.76 3.21
C LEU A 143 28.98 -7.01 3.84
N VAL A 144 27.77 -7.39 3.41
CA VAL A 144 26.93 -8.37 4.12
C VAL A 144 26.73 -9.70 3.38
N GLY A 145 27.25 -9.83 2.16
CA GLY A 145 26.98 -10.98 1.28
C GLY A 145 25.76 -10.76 0.38
N ALA A 146 25.74 -11.46 -0.75
CA ALA A 146 24.64 -11.40 -1.71
C ALA A 146 23.33 -11.94 -1.11
N GLU A 147 23.37 -13.02 -0.34
CA GLU A 147 22.17 -13.62 0.26
C GLU A 147 21.45 -12.65 1.21
N ALA A 148 22.20 -11.94 2.06
CA ALA A 148 21.65 -10.96 2.99
C ALA A 148 21.21 -9.66 2.31
N ALA A 149 21.88 -9.27 1.21
CA ALA A 149 21.55 -8.06 0.45
C ALA A 149 20.26 -8.19 -0.37
N LEU A 150 19.98 -9.36 -0.96
CA LEU A 150 18.84 -9.58 -1.85
C LEU A 150 17.48 -9.16 -1.25
N PRO A 151 17.09 -9.56 -0.02
CA PRO A 151 15.87 -9.09 0.62
C PRO A 151 15.78 -7.57 0.79
N LEU A 152 16.92 -6.91 1.06
CA LEU A 152 16.96 -5.47 1.31
C LEU A 152 16.76 -4.67 0.03
N VAL A 153 17.28 -5.12 -1.10
CA VAL A 153 17.22 -4.40 -2.38
C VAL A 153 16.03 -4.83 -3.24
N ALA A 154 15.80 -6.13 -3.40
CA ALA A 154 14.79 -6.65 -4.34
C ALA A 154 13.37 -6.75 -3.73
N ILE A 155 13.26 -6.72 -2.40
CA ILE A 155 11.96 -6.65 -1.70
C ILE A 155 11.77 -5.28 -1.03
N GLY A 156 12.84 -4.65 -0.53
CA GLY A 156 12.81 -3.27 -0.05
C GLY A 156 12.17 -3.09 1.33
N ASN A 157 12.14 -4.14 2.17
CA ASN A 157 11.61 -4.02 3.53
C ASN A 157 12.75 -3.67 4.50
N PRO A 158 12.65 -2.58 5.29
CA PRO A 158 13.66 -2.24 6.29
C PRO A 158 13.80 -3.32 7.37
N ILE A 159 15.00 -3.44 7.93
CA ILE A 159 15.32 -4.34 9.04
C ILE A 159 15.65 -3.55 10.32
N PRO A 160 15.33 -4.07 11.51
CA PRO A 160 15.71 -3.44 12.78
C PRO A 160 17.22 -3.54 13.04
N ALA A 161 17.76 -2.62 13.83
CA ALA A 161 19.19 -2.52 14.17
C ALA A 161 19.81 -3.85 14.62
N GLY A 162 19.13 -4.61 15.50
CA GLY A 162 19.61 -5.93 15.95
C GLY A 162 19.84 -6.92 14.81
N LYS A 163 18.95 -6.93 13.81
CA LYS A 163 19.13 -7.77 12.62
C LYS A 163 20.21 -7.21 11.70
N ALA A 164 20.31 -5.88 11.57
CA ALA A 164 21.34 -5.23 10.79
C ALA A 164 22.74 -5.52 11.35
N GLN A 165 22.91 -5.54 12.68
CA GLN A 165 24.17 -5.93 13.33
C GLN A 165 24.49 -7.40 13.09
N ALA A 166 23.50 -8.29 13.22
CA ALA A 166 23.69 -9.73 13.01
C ALA A 166 24.18 -10.10 11.60
N ILE A 167 23.86 -9.29 10.58
CA ILE A 167 24.33 -9.49 9.20
C ILE A 167 25.58 -8.67 8.86
N GLY A 168 26.12 -7.89 9.80
CA GLY A 168 27.29 -7.03 9.58
C GLY A 168 27.01 -5.68 8.90
N LEU A 169 25.75 -5.27 8.77
CA LEU A 169 25.40 -3.93 8.27
C LEU A 169 25.61 -2.84 9.33
N VAL A 170 25.46 -3.17 10.61
CA VAL A 170 25.75 -2.26 11.74
C VAL A 170 26.92 -2.85 12.52
N ASP A 171 27.90 -2.03 12.85
CA ASP A 171 29.09 -2.46 13.60
C ASP A 171 28.77 -2.55 15.10
N GLU A 172 28.09 -1.55 15.65
CA GLU A 172 27.76 -1.49 17.08
C GLU A 172 26.37 -0.90 17.33
N ILE A 173 25.67 -1.50 18.31
CA ILE A 173 24.42 -0.95 18.85
C ILE A 173 24.74 -0.27 20.18
N VAL A 174 24.39 1.01 20.27
CA VAL A 174 24.71 1.88 21.41
C VAL A 174 23.45 2.35 22.13
N GLY A 175 23.57 3.21 23.16
CA GLY A 175 22.42 3.68 23.92
C GLY A 175 21.52 4.63 23.10
N GLU A 176 20.20 4.55 23.33
CA GLU A 176 19.20 5.39 22.66
C GLU A 176 19.45 6.89 22.92
N ASP A 177 19.79 7.24 24.15
CA ASP A 177 20.00 8.62 24.61
C ASP A 177 21.47 9.07 24.57
N SER A 178 22.40 8.21 24.16
CA SER A 178 23.85 8.47 24.18
C SER A 178 24.52 8.35 22.81
N LEU A 179 23.74 8.24 21.73
CA LEU A 179 24.22 7.98 20.37
C LEU A 179 25.41 8.85 19.94
N GLU A 180 25.33 10.17 20.15
CA GLU A 180 26.40 11.08 19.74
C GLU A 180 27.70 10.82 20.52
N ALA A 181 27.61 10.76 21.84
CA ALA A 181 28.76 10.50 22.70
C ALA A 181 29.41 9.15 22.40
N ASP A 182 28.59 8.12 22.22
CA ASP A 182 29.05 6.77 21.92
C ASP A 182 29.67 6.68 20.51
N ALA A 183 29.10 7.37 19.51
CA ALA A 183 29.67 7.43 18.17
C ALA A 183 31.01 8.17 18.13
N ILE A 184 31.17 9.26 18.89
CA ILE A 184 32.45 9.97 19.04
C ILE A 184 33.49 9.07 19.72
N ALA A 185 33.11 8.38 20.80
CA ALA A 185 33.99 7.43 21.47
C ALA A 185 34.41 6.29 20.54
N PHE A 186 33.48 5.74 19.76
CA PHE A 186 33.74 4.73 18.75
C PHE A 186 34.71 5.25 17.68
N ALA A 187 34.48 6.46 17.15
CA ALA A 187 35.35 7.07 16.14
C ALA A 187 36.79 7.25 16.66
N ARG A 188 36.95 7.74 17.89
CA ARG A 188 38.26 7.89 18.54
C ARG A 188 39.00 6.56 18.68
N ALA A 189 38.29 5.51 19.03
CA ALA A 189 38.86 4.17 19.17
C ALA A 189 39.40 3.61 17.84
N ARG A 190 39.04 4.19 16.68
CA ARG A 190 39.50 3.77 15.33
C ARG A 190 40.63 4.61 14.76
N ILE A 191 41.03 5.68 15.43
CA ILE A 191 42.14 6.52 14.98
C ILE A 191 43.42 5.68 14.89
N GLY A 192 44.15 5.84 13.79
CA GLY A 192 45.39 5.11 13.51
C GLY A 192 45.19 3.64 13.10
N GLN A 193 43.95 3.15 13.03
CA GLN A 193 43.64 1.84 12.46
C GLN A 193 43.41 1.94 10.94
N PRO A 194 43.66 0.87 10.16
CA PRO A 194 43.23 0.81 8.78
C PRO A 194 41.72 1.04 8.67
N VAL A 195 41.31 1.97 7.79
CA VAL A 195 39.89 2.26 7.55
C VAL A 195 39.30 1.24 6.56
N PRO A 196 38.26 0.47 6.95
CA PRO A 196 37.62 -0.45 6.03
C PRO A 196 36.77 0.31 5.01
N ARG A 197 36.98 0.04 3.73
CA ARG A 197 36.14 0.58 2.64
C ARG A 197 35.17 -0.48 2.17
N THR A 198 33.88 -0.17 2.20
CA THR A 198 32.82 -1.12 1.85
C THR A 198 32.93 -1.62 0.41
N SER A 199 33.37 -0.76 -0.51
CA SER A 199 33.65 -1.07 -1.92
C SER A 199 34.76 -2.11 -2.14
N GLU A 200 35.65 -2.29 -1.16
CA GLU A 200 36.74 -3.27 -1.17
C GLU A 200 36.33 -4.61 -0.50
N GLY A 201 35.13 -4.67 0.10
CA GLY A 201 34.60 -5.85 0.77
C GLY A 201 34.40 -7.04 -0.18
N THR A 202 34.51 -8.25 0.38
CA THR A 202 34.45 -9.52 -0.39
C THR A 202 33.35 -10.49 0.09
N ALA A 203 32.41 -10.02 0.93
CA ALA A 203 31.35 -10.87 1.47
C ALA A 203 30.43 -11.45 0.37
N ASN A 204 30.30 -10.73 -0.74
CA ASN A 204 29.60 -11.09 -1.99
C ASN A 204 30.15 -12.35 -2.69
N GLN A 205 31.29 -12.91 -2.25
CA GLN A 205 31.80 -14.18 -2.76
C GLN A 205 30.83 -15.35 -2.55
N ASP A 206 29.87 -15.23 -1.63
CA ASP A 206 28.78 -16.20 -1.46
C ASP A 206 27.99 -16.41 -2.76
N GLY A 207 27.61 -15.32 -3.44
CA GLY A 207 26.90 -15.38 -4.72
C GLY A 207 27.76 -15.83 -5.90
N VAL A 208 29.08 -15.64 -5.82
CA VAL A 208 30.03 -16.16 -6.82
C VAL A 208 30.23 -17.67 -6.65
N LYS A 209 30.38 -18.15 -5.41
CA LYS A 209 30.57 -19.57 -5.08
C LYS A 209 29.28 -20.37 -5.25
N ASN A 210 28.12 -19.75 -4.99
CA ASN A 210 26.81 -20.35 -5.17
C ASN A 210 25.88 -19.44 -5.99
N PRO A 211 25.98 -19.42 -7.33
CA PRO A 211 25.10 -18.62 -8.18
C PRO A 211 23.62 -19.00 -8.10
N ALA A 212 23.28 -20.19 -7.56
CA ALA A 212 21.89 -20.64 -7.43
C ALA A 212 21.06 -19.75 -6.50
N ILE A 213 21.69 -19.03 -5.55
CA ILE A 213 20.98 -18.15 -4.60
C ILE A 213 20.08 -17.13 -5.31
N PHE A 214 20.46 -16.66 -6.49
CA PHE A 214 19.70 -15.66 -7.24
C PHE A 214 18.43 -16.26 -7.82
N ASP A 215 18.50 -17.47 -8.39
CA ASP A 215 17.36 -18.15 -8.98
C ASP A 215 16.42 -18.73 -7.92
N GLU A 216 16.98 -19.26 -6.83
CA GLU A 216 16.22 -19.67 -5.65
C GLU A 216 15.48 -18.48 -5.02
N PHE A 217 16.13 -17.32 -4.94
CA PHE A 217 15.49 -16.10 -4.44
C PHE A 217 14.34 -15.63 -5.35
N ARG A 218 14.51 -15.69 -6.68
CA ARG A 218 13.43 -15.42 -7.65
C ARG A 218 12.27 -16.38 -7.45
N GLN A 219 12.53 -17.69 -7.41
CA GLN A 219 11.49 -18.71 -7.25
C GLN A 219 10.72 -18.55 -5.93
N LYS A 220 11.45 -18.36 -4.82
CA LYS A 220 10.88 -18.14 -3.48
C LYS A 220 9.99 -16.89 -3.41
N ASN A 221 10.26 -15.89 -4.24
CA ASN A 221 9.53 -14.61 -4.24
C ASN A 221 8.69 -14.38 -5.52
N ALA A 222 8.52 -15.38 -6.38
CA ALA A 222 7.90 -15.23 -7.70
C ALA A 222 6.53 -14.54 -7.64
N ARG A 223 5.68 -14.92 -6.66
CA ARG A 223 4.36 -14.28 -6.47
C ARG A 223 4.45 -12.79 -6.14
N LYS A 224 5.46 -12.34 -5.41
CA LYS A 224 5.65 -10.93 -5.04
C LYS A 224 6.28 -10.10 -6.16
N MET A 225 7.06 -10.75 -7.03
CA MET A 225 7.78 -10.11 -8.13
C MET A 225 7.01 -10.14 -9.44
N ARG A 226 5.94 -10.94 -9.54
CA ARG A 226 5.13 -11.09 -10.75
C ARG A 226 4.67 -9.73 -11.28
N GLY A 227 5.04 -9.45 -12.53
CA GLY A 227 4.70 -8.20 -13.23
C GLY A 227 5.61 -7.01 -12.94
N PHE A 228 6.54 -7.10 -11.97
CA PHE A 228 7.44 -6.00 -11.63
C PHE A 228 8.83 -6.16 -12.27
N ASP A 229 9.35 -5.09 -12.86
CA ASP A 229 10.68 -5.08 -13.50
C ASP A 229 11.80 -4.87 -12.47
N ALA A 230 11.61 -3.93 -11.55
CA ALA A 230 12.63 -3.49 -10.61
C ALA A 230 13.24 -4.60 -9.70
N PRO A 231 12.47 -5.58 -9.19
CA PRO A 231 13.05 -6.69 -8.42
C PRO A 231 14.06 -7.50 -9.22
N ASN A 232 13.82 -7.73 -10.51
CA ASN A 232 14.75 -8.49 -11.35
C ASN A 232 16.03 -7.71 -11.63
N ALA A 233 15.90 -6.41 -11.91
CA ALA A 233 17.04 -5.51 -12.04
C ALA A 233 17.85 -5.41 -10.74
N ALA A 234 17.20 -5.41 -9.57
CA ALA A 234 17.89 -5.45 -8.28
C ALA A 234 18.73 -6.72 -8.11
N ILE A 235 18.19 -7.87 -8.50
CA ILE A 235 18.91 -9.16 -8.45
C ILE A 235 20.10 -9.13 -9.41
N GLU A 236 19.95 -8.58 -10.61
CA GLU A 236 21.03 -8.41 -11.58
C GLU A 236 22.13 -7.47 -11.06
N ALA A 237 21.76 -6.35 -10.45
CA ALA A 237 22.71 -5.39 -9.89
C ALA A 237 23.51 -5.98 -8.71
N VAL A 238 22.85 -6.75 -7.82
CA VAL A 238 23.52 -7.46 -6.72
C VAL A 238 24.42 -8.58 -7.25
N ARG A 239 24.01 -9.29 -8.30
CA ARG A 239 24.86 -10.29 -8.97
C ARG A 239 26.12 -9.65 -9.56
N ALA A 240 25.96 -8.52 -10.25
CA ALA A 240 27.06 -7.77 -10.84
C ALA A 240 28.11 -7.34 -9.80
N ALA A 241 27.70 -7.12 -8.55
CA ALA A 241 28.62 -6.84 -7.46
C ALA A 241 29.63 -7.99 -7.22
N GLY A 242 29.24 -9.26 -7.42
CA GLY A 242 30.12 -10.42 -7.31
C GLY A 242 30.93 -10.72 -8.57
N GLU A 243 30.37 -10.44 -9.75
CA GLU A 243 30.94 -10.83 -11.04
C GLU A 243 31.87 -9.77 -11.66
N LEU A 244 31.70 -8.49 -11.28
CA LEU A 244 32.41 -7.36 -11.88
C LEU A 244 33.29 -6.61 -10.84
N PRO A 245 34.39 -5.97 -11.29
CA PRO A 245 35.08 -4.96 -10.50
C PRO A 245 34.12 -3.85 -10.04
N TYR A 246 34.37 -3.26 -8.86
CA TYR A 246 33.47 -2.28 -8.23
C TYR A 246 33.01 -1.17 -9.19
N ALA A 247 33.94 -0.51 -9.88
CA ALA A 247 33.62 0.57 -10.81
C ALA A 247 32.71 0.13 -11.98
N GLU A 248 32.91 -1.09 -12.50
CA GLU A 248 32.05 -1.64 -13.56
C GLU A 248 30.68 -2.07 -13.01
N GLY A 249 30.63 -2.58 -11.78
CA GLY A 249 29.38 -2.85 -11.07
C GLY A 249 28.55 -1.58 -10.84
N VAL A 250 29.18 -0.47 -10.47
CA VAL A 250 28.51 0.84 -10.32
C VAL A 250 27.97 1.35 -11.66
N LYS A 251 28.70 1.18 -12.76
CA LYS A 251 28.19 1.49 -14.10
C LYS A 251 26.96 0.64 -14.45
N LYS A 252 26.99 -0.65 -14.12
CA LYS A 252 25.86 -1.56 -14.35
C LYS A 252 24.64 -1.21 -13.50
N GLU A 253 24.83 -0.87 -12.23
CA GLU A 253 23.76 -0.31 -11.38
C GLU A 253 23.14 0.92 -12.05
N ARG A 254 23.97 1.85 -12.51
CA ARG A 254 23.50 3.09 -13.13
C ARG A 254 22.71 2.84 -14.42
N GLU A 255 23.16 1.93 -15.27
CA GLU A 255 22.45 1.50 -16.48
C GLU A 255 21.06 0.97 -16.13
N LEU A 256 20.97 0.01 -15.21
CA LEU A 256 19.71 -0.59 -14.77
C LEU A 256 18.78 0.45 -14.13
N PHE A 257 19.32 1.33 -13.30
CA PHE A 257 18.57 2.44 -12.69
C PHE A 257 17.94 3.35 -13.75
N MET A 258 18.71 3.76 -14.76
CA MET A 258 18.23 4.67 -15.81
C MET A 258 17.16 4.02 -16.69
N ASN A 259 17.31 2.72 -16.99
CA ASN A 259 16.29 1.95 -17.73
C ASN A 259 14.96 1.93 -16.97
N LEU A 260 14.99 1.62 -15.66
CA LEU A 260 13.80 1.62 -14.81
C LEU A 260 13.18 3.02 -14.66
N MET A 261 14.00 4.05 -14.46
CA MET A 261 13.55 5.43 -14.30
C MET A 261 12.76 5.94 -15.50
N GLY A 262 13.16 5.54 -16.72
CA GLY A 262 12.47 5.87 -17.97
C GLY A 262 11.19 5.07 -18.21
N GLY A 263 11.04 3.90 -17.58
CA GLY A 263 9.92 2.99 -17.78
C GLY A 263 8.59 3.45 -17.13
N THR A 264 7.48 2.97 -17.67
CA THR A 264 6.13 3.30 -17.17
C THR A 264 5.88 2.75 -15.77
N GLN A 265 6.44 1.59 -15.40
CA GLN A 265 6.24 1.03 -14.05
C GLN A 265 6.74 1.96 -12.95
N SER A 266 7.93 2.56 -13.11
CA SER A 266 8.44 3.47 -12.10
C SER A 266 7.63 4.77 -12.04
N LYS A 267 7.16 5.29 -13.19
CA LYS A 267 6.24 6.45 -13.22
C LYS A 267 4.94 6.14 -12.46
N ALA A 268 4.33 4.98 -12.72
CA ALA A 268 3.13 4.49 -12.03
C ALA A 268 3.31 4.36 -10.51
N MET A 269 4.41 3.75 -10.07
CA MET A 269 4.67 3.54 -8.64
C MET A 269 5.01 4.85 -7.92
N ARG A 270 5.71 5.78 -8.57
CA ARG A 270 5.92 7.14 -8.04
C ARG A 270 4.62 7.94 -7.97
N HIS A 271 3.78 7.86 -9.00
CA HIS A 271 2.43 8.43 -8.97
C HIS A 271 1.66 7.95 -7.76
N TYR A 272 1.56 6.63 -7.57
CA TYR A 272 0.86 6.05 -6.42
C TYR A 272 1.45 6.51 -5.07
N PHE A 273 2.78 6.59 -4.94
CA PHE A 273 3.43 7.08 -3.72
C PHE A 273 3.00 8.50 -3.34
N PHE A 274 2.81 9.38 -4.31
CA PHE A 274 2.27 10.72 -4.08
C PHE A 274 0.75 10.71 -3.91
N ALA A 275 0.02 9.88 -4.67
CA ALA A 275 -1.42 9.72 -4.58
C ALA A 275 -1.86 9.29 -3.17
N GLU A 276 -1.20 8.30 -2.57
CA GLU A 276 -1.51 7.82 -1.22
C GLU A 276 -1.30 8.93 -0.17
N ARG A 277 -0.29 9.79 -0.35
CA ARG A 277 -0.07 10.96 0.51
C ARG A 277 -1.07 12.07 0.27
N ALA A 278 -1.45 12.31 -0.98
CA ALA A 278 -2.45 13.29 -1.35
C ALA A 278 -3.81 12.90 -0.74
N ALA A 279 -4.23 11.65 -0.86
CA ALA A 279 -5.48 11.12 -0.32
C ALA A 279 -5.64 11.35 1.20
N ASN A 280 -4.54 11.55 1.94
CA ASN A 280 -4.58 11.92 3.36
C ASN A 280 -5.02 13.37 3.64
N LYS A 281 -5.17 14.19 2.61
CA LYS A 281 -5.58 15.59 2.65
C LYS A 281 -6.96 15.74 2.01
N ILE A 282 -7.78 16.57 2.62
CA ILE A 282 -9.11 16.93 2.14
C ILE A 282 -9.05 18.42 1.83
N ASP A 283 -9.33 18.79 0.59
CA ASP A 283 -8.94 20.11 0.08
C ASP A 283 -9.67 21.27 0.78
N ASP A 284 -10.87 21.01 1.31
CA ASP A 284 -11.70 21.98 2.03
C ASP A 284 -11.66 21.85 3.56
N VAL A 285 -10.85 20.94 4.12
CA VAL A 285 -10.70 20.77 5.58
C VAL A 285 -9.31 21.21 6.04
N PRO A 286 -9.19 22.26 6.89
CA PRO A 286 -7.90 22.73 7.40
C PRO A 286 -7.12 21.64 8.14
N ALA A 287 -5.80 21.62 7.98
CA ALA A 287 -4.93 20.60 8.59
C ALA A 287 -4.87 20.68 10.14
N ASP A 288 -5.20 21.83 10.70
CA ASP A 288 -5.28 22.12 12.14
C ASP A 288 -6.69 21.90 12.73
N THR A 289 -7.64 21.38 11.95
CA THR A 289 -8.99 21.04 12.40
C THR A 289 -8.92 20.20 13.69
N PRO A 290 -9.59 20.62 14.78
CA PRO A 290 -9.61 19.86 16.03
C PRO A 290 -10.15 18.45 15.81
N LEU A 291 -9.60 17.50 16.55
CA LEU A 291 -9.95 16.09 16.41
C LEU A 291 -10.76 15.62 17.60
N ILE A 292 -11.74 14.76 17.34
CA ILE A 292 -12.49 14.07 18.38
C ILE A 292 -11.60 12.94 18.92
N SER A 293 -11.43 12.89 20.24
CA SER A 293 -10.64 11.84 20.89
C SER A 293 -11.41 10.51 20.83
N VAL A 294 -10.86 9.53 20.12
CA VAL A 294 -11.41 8.16 20.06
C VAL A 294 -10.56 7.22 20.92
N GLN A 295 -11.10 6.87 22.09
CA GLN A 295 -10.49 5.96 23.07
C GLN A 295 -11.24 4.63 23.17
N LYS A 296 -12.56 4.62 22.96
CA LYS A 296 -13.39 3.41 22.96
C LYS A 296 -14.27 3.33 21.71
N VAL A 297 -14.33 2.15 21.10
CA VAL A 297 -15.09 1.91 19.85
C VAL A 297 -16.20 0.89 20.09
N GLY A 298 -17.40 1.18 19.61
CA GLY A 298 -18.50 0.23 19.50
C GLY A 298 -18.56 -0.38 18.09
N VAL A 299 -18.88 -1.66 17.98
CA VAL A 299 -19.18 -2.32 16.69
C VAL A 299 -20.48 -3.10 16.81
N ILE A 300 -21.39 -2.90 15.86
CA ILE A 300 -22.70 -3.57 15.84
C ILE A 300 -22.68 -4.67 14.79
N GLY A 301 -22.92 -5.90 15.24
CA GLY A 301 -22.88 -7.12 14.44
C GLY A 301 -21.54 -7.85 14.61
N ALA A 302 -21.60 -9.08 15.13
CA ALA A 302 -20.42 -9.95 15.32
C ALA A 302 -20.13 -10.86 14.11
N GLY A 303 -20.68 -10.54 12.93
CA GLY A 303 -20.45 -11.28 11.69
C GLY A 303 -19.04 -11.08 11.12
N THR A 304 -18.81 -11.56 9.89
CA THR A 304 -17.50 -11.47 9.22
C THR A 304 -16.97 -10.03 9.15
N MET A 305 -17.82 -9.07 8.79
CA MET A 305 -17.43 -7.66 8.69
C MET A 305 -17.15 -7.06 10.07
N GLY A 306 -18.11 -7.10 11.00
CA GLY A 306 -17.93 -6.48 12.31
C GLY A 306 -16.79 -7.09 13.13
N GLY A 307 -16.60 -8.41 13.09
CA GLY A 307 -15.44 -9.06 13.70
C GLY A 307 -14.11 -8.60 13.08
N GLY A 308 -14.04 -8.50 11.75
CA GLY A 308 -12.88 -7.97 11.05
C GLY A 308 -12.60 -6.50 11.34
N ILE A 309 -13.65 -5.66 11.43
CA ILE A 309 -13.57 -4.25 11.80
C ILE A 309 -13.00 -4.12 13.22
N ALA A 310 -13.58 -4.83 14.19
CA ALA A 310 -13.13 -4.84 15.58
C ALA A 310 -11.64 -5.19 15.70
N MET A 311 -11.16 -6.21 14.97
CA MET A 311 -9.75 -6.60 14.97
C MET A 311 -8.78 -5.49 14.54
N ASN A 312 -9.20 -4.54 13.70
CA ASN A 312 -8.33 -3.41 13.33
C ASN A 312 -8.06 -2.48 14.52
N PHE A 313 -9.08 -2.23 15.35
CA PHE A 313 -8.98 -1.39 16.54
C PHE A 313 -8.24 -2.09 17.68
N LEU A 314 -8.57 -3.36 17.95
CA LEU A 314 -7.90 -4.16 18.99
C LEU A 314 -6.39 -4.27 18.74
N SER A 315 -5.98 -4.52 17.48
CA SER A 315 -4.56 -4.58 17.10
C SER A 315 -3.84 -3.24 17.23
N ALA A 316 -4.57 -2.13 17.21
CA ALA A 316 -4.05 -0.78 17.44
C ALA A 316 -4.13 -0.36 18.92
N GLY A 317 -4.51 -1.27 19.83
CA GLY A 317 -4.63 -1.02 21.26
C GLY A 317 -5.84 -0.18 21.64
N ILE A 318 -6.91 -0.18 20.83
CA ILE A 318 -8.14 0.55 21.10
C ILE A 318 -9.21 -0.45 21.58
N PRO A 319 -9.75 -0.31 22.81
CA PRO A 319 -10.85 -1.11 23.31
C PRO A 319 -12.07 -1.12 22.39
N VAL A 320 -12.67 -2.31 22.22
CA VAL A 320 -13.88 -2.49 21.42
C VAL A 320 -15.00 -3.15 22.22
N THR A 321 -16.18 -2.54 22.25
CA THR A 321 -17.43 -3.21 22.65
C THR A 321 -18.13 -3.73 21.39
N ILE A 322 -18.39 -5.03 21.30
CA ILE A 322 -19.07 -5.64 20.15
C ILE A 322 -20.46 -6.14 20.54
N LEU A 323 -21.48 -5.59 19.89
CA LEU A 323 -22.89 -5.91 20.14
C LEU A 323 -23.41 -6.93 19.12
N GLU A 324 -24.13 -7.94 19.61
CA GLU A 324 -24.99 -8.79 18.77
C GLU A 324 -26.37 -8.98 19.42
N MET A 325 -27.36 -9.43 18.65
CA MET A 325 -28.71 -9.72 19.12
C MET A 325 -28.84 -11.09 19.78
N LYS A 326 -27.94 -12.04 19.49
CA LYS A 326 -28.00 -13.42 20.00
C LYS A 326 -26.64 -13.92 20.49
N GLN A 327 -26.65 -14.61 21.64
CA GLN A 327 -25.44 -15.14 22.27
C GLN A 327 -24.66 -16.08 21.35
N GLU A 328 -25.36 -16.97 20.63
CA GLU A 328 -24.70 -17.95 19.75
C GLU A 328 -23.96 -17.27 18.59
N ALA A 329 -24.51 -16.18 18.07
CA ALA A 329 -23.88 -15.39 17.02
C ALA A 329 -22.68 -14.61 17.54
N LEU A 330 -22.78 -14.05 18.75
CA LEU A 330 -21.71 -13.35 19.45
C LEU A 330 -20.53 -14.28 19.75
N ASP A 331 -20.78 -15.47 20.31
CA ASP A 331 -19.76 -16.48 20.62
C ASP A 331 -19.04 -16.96 19.36
N ARG A 332 -19.80 -17.20 18.29
CA ARG A 332 -19.25 -17.60 16.99
C ARG A 332 -18.34 -16.50 16.42
N GLY A 333 -18.79 -15.24 16.45
CA GLY A 333 -18.05 -14.09 15.93
C GLY A 333 -16.73 -13.86 16.67
N THR A 334 -16.80 -13.78 18.00
CA THR A 334 -15.62 -13.60 18.87
C THR A 334 -14.66 -14.79 18.77
N GLY A 335 -15.18 -16.02 18.65
CA GLY A 335 -14.37 -17.22 18.38
C GLY A 335 -13.64 -17.18 17.03
N VAL A 336 -14.25 -16.63 15.98
CA VAL A 336 -13.57 -16.42 14.68
C VAL A 336 -12.43 -15.40 14.82
N MET A 337 -12.65 -14.30 15.55
CA MET A 337 -11.62 -13.27 15.78
C MET A 337 -10.38 -13.86 16.48
N ARG A 338 -10.59 -14.61 17.57
CA ARG A 338 -9.51 -15.30 18.29
C ARG A 338 -8.73 -16.24 17.38
N ARG A 339 -9.41 -17.11 16.62
CA ARG A 339 -8.75 -18.02 15.66
C ARG A 339 -7.93 -17.28 14.61
N ASN A 340 -8.39 -16.13 14.13
CA ASN A 340 -7.64 -15.32 13.17
C ASN A 340 -6.33 -14.78 13.78
N TYR A 341 -6.36 -14.33 15.04
CA TYR A 341 -5.17 -13.90 15.76
C TYR A 341 -4.20 -15.07 16.01
N GLU A 342 -4.69 -16.20 16.48
CA GLU A 342 -3.89 -17.40 16.69
C GLU A 342 -3.23 -17.90 15.40
N ASN A 343 -3.95 -17.86 14.28
CA ASN A 343 -3.39 -18.20 12.96
C ASN A 343 -2.29 -17.22 12.52
N THR A 344 -2.42 -15.94 12.88
CA THR A 344 -1.38 -14.93 12.64
C THR A 344 -0.15 -15.19 13.51
N ALA A 345 -0.35 -15.59 14.76
CA ALA A 345 0.71 -15.94 15.69
C ALA A 345 1.46 -17.22 15.26
N LYS A 346 0.74 -18.26 14.82
CA LYS A 346 1.33 -19.49 14.23
C LYS A 346 2.22 -19.22 13.02
N ARG A 347 1.99 -18.10 12.31
CA ARG A 347 2.81 -17.65 11.17
C ARG A 347 3.98 -16.75 11.59
N GLY A 348 4.23 -16.58 12.89
CA GLY A 348 5.32 -15.78 13.44
C GLY A 348 5.16 -14.28 13.25
N ARG A 349 3.95 -13.80 12.93
CA ARG A 349 3.67 -12.36 12.73
C ARG A 349 3.15 -11.66 13.99
N MET A 350 2.86 -12.43 15.03
CA MET A 350 2.37 -11.96 16.31
C MET A 350 2.77 -12.96 17.39
N THR A 351 2.95 -12.51 18.63
CA THR A 351 3.21 -13.37 19.79
C THR A 351 1.90 -13.83 20.43
N ALA A 352 1.95 -14.85 21.29
CA ALA A 352 0.77 -15.33 22.01
C ALA A 352 0.27 -14.27 23.00
N GLU A 353 1.19 -13.54 23.63
CA GLU A 353 0.90 -12.45 24.55
C GLU A 353 0.17 -11.31 23.84
N GLN A 354 0.54 -11.02 22.59
CA GLN A 354 -0.18 -10.05 21.75
C GLN A 354 -1.59 -10.53 21.36
N VAL A 355 -1.84 -11.85 21.25
CA VAL A 355 -3.20 -12.40 21.06
C VAL A 355 -4.05 -12.05 22.26
N GLU A 356 -3.58 -12.39 23.46
CA GLU A 356 -4.34 -12.16 24.69
C GLU A 356 -4.51 -10.67 25.00
N ALA A 357 -3.50 -9.85 24.72
CA ALA A 357 -3.62 -8.40 24.85
C ALA A 357 -4.71 -7.83 23.93
N ALA A 358 -4.78 -8.27 22.67
CA ALA A 358 -5.81 -7.83 21.74
C ALA A 358 -7.20 -8.34 22.16
N MET A 359 -7.32 -9.61 22.56
CA MET A 359 -8.61 -10.18 22.97
C MET A 359 -9.09 -9.65 24.32
N GLY A 360 -8.20 -9.26 25.23
CA GLY A 360 -8.53 -8.64 26.51
C GLY A 360 -9.11 -7.22 26.37
N LEU A 361 -8.94 -6.58 25.21
CA LEU A 361 -9.55 -5.29 24.88
C LEU A 361 -10.96 -5.41 24.28
N LEU A 362 -11.46 -6.64 24.06
CA LEU A 362 -12.77 -6.91 23.49
C LEU A 362 -13.81 -7.14 24.60
N THR A 363 -14.91 -6.39 24.55
CA THR A 363 -16.08 -6.56 25.42
C THR A 363 -17.29 -7.02 24.59
N PRO A 364 -17.62 -8.31 24.57
CA PRO A 364 -18.82 -8.82 23.92
C PRO A 364 -20.08 -8.45 24.72
N THR A 365 -21.15 -8.03 24.05
CA THR A 365 -22.43 -7.69 24.71
C THR A 365 -23.65 -8.01 23.83
N LEU A 366 -24.81 -8.13 24.48
CA LEU A 366 -26.14 -8.14 23.85
C LEU A 366 -26.95 -6.87 24.15
N ASP A 367 -26.42 -5.96 24.97
CA ASP A 367 -27.12 -4.76 25.43
C ASP A 367 -26.56 -3.50 24.77
N TYR A 368 -27.46 -2.67 24.23
CA TYR A 368 -27.10 -1.38 23.65
C TYR A 368 -26.52 -0.42 24.69
N ALA A 369 -26.93 -0.53 25.96
CA ALA A 369 -26.47 0.35 27.03
C ALA A 369 -24.94 0.31 27.23
N ASP A 370 -24.29 -0.81 26.92
CA ASP A 370 -22.84 -0.97 27.01
C ASP A 370 -22.06 -0.18 25.94
N LEU A 371 -22.77 0.44 24.98
CA LEU A 371 -22.20 1.36 23.99
C LEU A 371 -22.24 2.82 24.42
N ALA A 372 -22.86 3.14 25.57
CA ALA A 372 -23.14 4.53 25.97
C ALA A 372 -21.90 5.42 26.07
N ASP A 373 -20.75 4.86 26.47
CA ASP A 373 -19.49 5.57 26.68
C ASP A 373 -18.54 5.54 25.47
N CYS A 374 -18.90 4.85 24.37
CA CYS A 374 -18.09 4.78 23.15
C CYS A 374 -17.94 6.16 22.46
N ASP A 375 -16.76 6.43 21.91
CA ASP A 375 -16.47 7.67 21.17
C ASP A 375 -16.79 7.56 19.68
N LEU A 376 -16.78 6.33 19.17
CA LEU A 376 -17.11 5.96 17.79
C LEU A 376 -17.91 4.66 17.83
N VAL A 377 -19.05 4.60 17.14
CA VAL A 377 -19.79 3.34 16.94
C VAL A 377 -19.92 3.05 15.46
N ILE A 378 -19.54 1.84 15.03
CA ILE A 378 -19.59 1.39 13.63
C ILE A 378 -20.66 0.32 13.46
N GLU A 379 -21.65 0.62 12.65
CA GLU A 379 -22.71 -0.29 12.27
C GLU A 379 -22.26 -1.21 11.11
N ALA A 380 -22.37 -2.53 11.31
CA ALA A 380 -22.06 -3.57 10.32
C ALA A 380 -23.12 -4.69 10.29
N VAL A 381 -24.39 -4.29 10.33
CA VAL A 381 -25.57 -5.16 10.25
C VAL A 381 -26.05 -5.34 8.81
N TYR A 382 -27.19 -6.00 8.64
CA TYR A 382 -27.77 -6.32 7.34
C TYR A 382 -28.03 -5.07 6.47
N GLU A 383 -27.84 -5.22 5.15
CA GLU A 383 -27.91 -4.13 4.19
C GLU A 383 -29.37 -3.76 3.83
N SER A 384 -30.07 -3.15 4.78
CA SER A 384 -31.43 -2.63 4.63
C SER A 384 -31.54 -1.22 5.24
N MET A 385 -32.16 -0.30 4.51
CA MET A 385 -32.34 1.08 4.97
C MET A 385 -33.15 1.14 6.28
N ASP A 386 -34.26 0.40 6.36
CA ASP A 386 -35.12 0.39 7.54
C ASP A 386 -34.37 -0.11 8.78
N VAL A 387 -33.62 -1.21 8.63
CA VAL A 387 -32.82 -1.78 9.71
C VAL A 387 -31.73 -0.80 10.17
N LYS A 388 -31.05 -0.13 9.23
CA LYS A 388 -30.01 0.85 9.58
C LYS A 388 -30.60 2.08 10.26
N LYS A 389 -31.74 2.60 9.80
CA LYS A 389 -32.42 3.72 10.47
C LYS A 389 -32.85 3.37 11.89
N GLU A 390 -33.37 2.16 12.10
CA GLU A 390 -33.71 1.67 13.45
C GLU A 390 -32.48 1.63 14.36
N VAL A 391 -31.37 1.06 13.86
CA VAL A 391 -30.10 1.00 14.61
C VAL A 391 -29.60 2.41 14.92
N PHE A 392 -29.55 3.31 13.94
CA PHE A 392 -29.05 4.68 14.13
C PHE A 392 -29.92 5.50 15.08
N SER A 393 -31.24 5.33 15.07
CA SER A 393 -32.14 5.94 16.06
C SER A 393 -31.83 5.47 17.48
N ARG A 394 -31.63 4.15 17.68
CA ARG A 394 -31.26 3.61 19.00
C ARG A 394 -29.88 4.09 19.46
N LEU A 395 -28.92 4.16 18.55
CA LEU A 395 -27.60 4.71 18.85
C LEU A 395 -27.67 6.19 19.21
N ASP A 396 -28.54 6.94 18.56
CA ASP A 396 -28.72 8.35 18.85
C ASP A 396 -29.16 8.58 20.30
N ASP A 397 -30.08 7.74 20.78
CA ASP A 397 -30.62 7.78 22.15
C ASP A 397 -29.61 7.31 23.21
N VAL A 398 -28.82 6.26 22.92
CA VAL A 398 -27.99 5.57 23.92
C VAL A 398 -26.56 6.09 23.99
N VAL A 399 -25.94 6.36 22.84
CA VAL A 399 -24.51 6.72 22.78
C VAL A 399 -24.33 8.19 23.17
N LYS A 400 -23.33 8.49 24.01
CA LYS A 400 -23.06 9.86 24.46
C LYS A 400 -23.00 10.89 23.32
N GLN A 401 -23.41 12.12 23.62
CA GLN A 401 -23.28 13.25 22.72
C GLN A 401 -21.81 13.52 22.39
N GLY A 402 -21.53 13.93 21.15
CA GLY A 402 -20.18 14.12 20.64
C GLY A 402 -19.48 12.87 20.09
N ALA A 403 -20.07 11.68 20.27
CA ALA A 403 -19.59 10.46 19.63
C ALA A 403 -19.91 10.42 18.13
N ILE A 404 -19.02 9.81 17.34
CA ILE A 404 -19.18 9.58 15.90
C ILE A 404 -20.03 8.33 15.68
N LEU A 405 -21.02 8.40 14.79
CA LEU A 405 -21.83 7.26 14.37
C LEU A 405 -21.51 6.93 12.91
N ALA A 406 -20.99 5.73 12.66
CA ALA A 406 -20.52 5.33 11.34
C ALA A 406 -21.28 4.13 10.79
N SER A 407 -21.60 4.13 9.50
CA SER A 407 -22.13 2.93 8.81
C SER A 407 -21.06 2.32 7.91
N ASN A 408 -20.96 0.99 7.91
CA ASN A 408 -20.14 0.21 6.98
C ASN A 408 -20.90 -0.16 5.69
N THR A 409 -22.08 0.43 5.43
CA THR A 409 -22.83 0.18 4.19
C THR A 409 -21.95 0.38 2.95
N SER A 410 -22.27 -0.37 1.88
CA SER A 410 -21.54 -0.34 0.61
C SER A 410 -22.32 0.29 -0.54
N TYR A 411 -23.65 0.47 -0.39
CA TYR A 411 -24.53 1.02 -1.41
C TYR A 411 -25.63 1.95 -0.89
N LEU A 412 -25.95 1.94 0.41
CA LEU A 412 -27.03 2.76 0.94
C LEU A 412 -26.58 4.20 1.14
N ASP A 413 -27.55 5.09 1.02
CA ASP A 413 -27.37 6.53 1.17
C ASP A 413 -27.10 6.89 2.65
N ILE A 414 -25.92 7.45 2.92
CA ILE A 414 -25.50 7.88 4.27
C ILE A 414 -26.32 9.08 4.76
N ASP A 415 -26.72 9.98 3.86
CA ASP A 415 -27.53 11.14 4.22
C ASP A 415 -28.93 10.69 4.65
N GLU A 416 -29.49 9.68 3.97
CA GLU A 416 -30.76 9.07 4.35
C GLU A 416 -30.68 8.37 5.72
N ILE A 417 -29.58 7.65 6.01
CA ILE A 417 -29.33 7.07 7.34
C ILE A 417 -29.22 8.17 8.40
N ALA A 418 -28.52 9.27 8.10
CA ALA A 418 -28.31 10.37 9.04
C ALA A 418 -29.63 11.05 9.47
N THR A 419 -30.69 10.98 8.65
CA THR A 419 -32.04 11.49 9.00
C THR A 419 -32.66 10.82 10.22
N ALA A 420 -32.22 9.61 10.57
CA ALA A 420 -32.69 8.89 11.76
C ALA A 420 -32.09 9.40 13.07
N THR A 421 -31.23 10.43 13.02
CA THR A 421 -30.52 10.98 14.18
C THR A 421 -30.79 12.48 14.34
N GLN A 422 -30.70 12.97 15.58
CA GLN A 422 -30.75 14.39 15.92
C GLN A 422 -29.40 15.10 15.71
N ARG A 423 -28.34 14.34 15.38
CA ARG A 423 -26.96 14.81 15.23
C ARG A 423 -26.32 14.36 13.90
N PRO A 424 -26.95 14.64 12.75
CA PRO A 424 -26.46 14.17 11.45
C PRO A 424 -25.02 14.62 11.12
N GLY A 425 -24.54 15.71 11.75
CA GLY A 425 -23.15 16.14 11.60
C GLY A 425 -22.10 15.21 12.23
N TYR A 426 -22.51 14.27 13.08
CA TYR A 426 -21.67 13.21 13.63
C TYR A 426 -21.81 11.87 12.90
N VAL A 427 -22.62 11.83 11.83
CA VAL A 427 -22.82 10.64 11.00
C VAL A 427 -21.84 10.63 9.82
N ILE A 428 -21.24 9.47 9.53
CA ILE A 428 -20.28 9.28 8.44
C ILE A 428 -20.36 7.85 7.89
N GLY A 429 -19.95 7.61 6.64
CA GLY A 429 -19.69 6.25 6.17
C GLY A 429 -18.23 5.84 6.40
N LEU A 430 -18.02 4.65 6.99
CA LEU A 430 -16.71 4.01 7.10
C LEU A 430 -16.78 2.65 6.41
N HIS A 431 -16.68 2.65 5.09
CA HIS A 431 -16.83 1.46 4.26
C HIS A 431 -15.52 0.64 4.24
N PHE A 432 -15.49 -0.42 5.06
CA PHE A 432 -14.42 -1.40 5.08
C PHE A 432 -14.62 -2.48 4.02
N PHE A 433 -13.52 -3.01 3.51
CA PHE A 433 -13.52 -4.03 2.47
C PHE A 433 -13.28 -5.43 3.04
N SER A 434 -14.08 -6.41 2.64
CA SER A 434 -13.94 -7.79 3.13
C SER A 434 -12.71 -8.49 2.53
N PRO A 435 -11.92 -9.24 3.33
CA PRO A 435 -11.96 -9.31 4.80
C PRO A 435 -11.40 -8.04 5.46
N ALA A 436 -12.18 -7.43 6.36
CA ALA A 436 -11.92 -6.10 6.91
C ALA A 436 -10.62 -5.99 7.72
N ASN A 437 -10.07 -7.07 8.25
CA ASN A 437 -8.78 -7.10 8.95
C ASN A 437 -7.56 -7.27 8.01
N VAL A 438 -7.80 -7.52 6.72
CA VAL A 438 -6.75 -7.78 5.72
C VAL A 438 -6.68 -6.67 4.68
N MET A 439 -7.82 -6.26 4.14
CA MET A 439 -7.88 -5.24 3.08
C MET A 439 -7.43 -3.89 3.61
N LYS A 440 -6.62 -3.15 2.85
CA LYS A 440 -6.06 -1.87 3.30
C LYS A 440 -7.02 -0.70 3.13
N LEU A 441 -7.87 -0.74 2.10
CA LEU A 441 -8.77 0.37 1.81
C LEU A 441 -9.80 0.57 2.92
N LEU A 442 -10.00 1.84 3.27
CA LEU A 442 -11.18 2.34 3.97
C LEU A 442 -11.74 3.50 3.16
N GLU A 443 -12.89 3.32 2.55
CA GLU A 443 -13.58 4.39 1.83
C GLU A 443 -14.42 5.18 2.84
N ILE A 444 -14.08 6.45 3.01
CA ILE A 444 -14.71 7.35 3.99
C ILE A 444 -15.75 8.18 3.26
N VAL A 445 -17.02 7.90 3.51
CA VAL A 445 -18.13 8.52 2.79
C VAL A 445 -18.61 9.74 3.57
N ARG A 446 -18.35 10.93 3.02
CA ARG A 446 -18.75 12.22 3.60
C ARG A 446 -20.21 12.50 3.23
N GLY A 447 -21.10 12.45 4.23
CA GLY A 447 -22.47 12.92 4.09
C GLY A 447 -22.53 14.45 3.98
N ALA A 448 -23.62 14.97 3.44
CA ALA A 448 -23.85 16.39 3.22
C ALA A 448 -23.78 17.23 4.51
N LYS A 449 -24.10 16.63 5.68
CA LYS A 449 -24.04 17.30 6.99
C LYS A 449 -22.81 16.92 7.81
N THR A 450 -22.00 15.94 7.39
CA THR A 450 -20.85 15.45 8.15
C THR A 450 -19.89 16.59 8.44
N ARG A 451 -19.55 16.78 9.72
CA ARG A 451 -18.64 17.84 10.16
C ARG A 451 -17.20 17.56 9.75
N ASP A 452 -16.44 18.63 9.59
CA ASP A 452 -15.02 18.55 9.22
C ASP A 452 -14.16 17.88 10.31
N ASP A 453 -14.47 18.08 11.59
CA ASP A 453 -13.76 17.42 12.71
C ASP A 453 -14.02 15.91 12.76
N VAL A 454 -15.22 15.47 12.40
CA VAL A 454 -15.57 14.04 12.26
C VAL A 454 -14.79 13.41 11.11
N LEU A 455 -14.75 14.09 9.97
CA LEU A 455 -14.03 13.63 8.78
C LEU A 455 -12.51 13.59 9.01
N ALA A 456 -11.93 14.64 9.60
CA ALA A 456 -10.51 14.70 9.98
C ALA A 456 -10.15 13.61 11.02
N THR A 457 -11.05 13.35 11.98
CA THR A 457 -10.89 12.28 12.96
C THR A 457 -10.85 10.92 12.28
N ALA A 458 -11.79 10.64 11.36
CA ALA A 458 -11.83 9.39 10.61
C ALA A 458 -10.58 9.18 9.75
N MET A 459 -10.09 10.22 9.06
CA MET A 459 -8.84 10.18 8.29
C MET A 459 -7.60 9.91 9.15
N LYS A 460 -7.52 10.46 10.35
CA LYS A 460 -6.40 10.16 11.26
C LYS A 460 -6.50 8.77 11.86
N LEU A 461 -7.71 8.35 12.22
CA LEU A 461 -7.98 7.06 12.82
C LEU A 461 -7.68 5.92 11.84
N SER A 462 -8.04 6.07 10.56
CA SER A 462 -7.76 5.08 9.51
C SER A 462 -6.27 4.70 9.47
N ARG A 463 -5.38 5.69 9.52
CA ARG A 463 -3.92 5.47 9.59
C ARG A 463 -3.50 4.75 10.87
N LYS A 464 -4.07 5.13 12.02
CA LYS A 464 -3.77 4.49 13.31
C LYS A 464 -4.11 3.00 13.30
N ILE A 465 -5.18 2.61 12.60
CA ILE A 465 -5.61 1.22 12.46
C ILE A 465 -5.05 0.52 11.20
N GLY A 466 -4.04 1.10 10.54
CA GLY A 466 -3.33 0.48 9.42
C GLY A 466 -4.11 0.46 8.09
N LYS A 467 -5.11 1.34 7.93
CA LYS A 467 -5.85 1.53 6.67
C LYS A 467 -5.27 2.65 5.82
N VAL A 468 -5.53 2.55 4.53
CA VAL A 468 -5.35 3.60 3.53
C VAL A 468 -6.74 4.16 3.24
N ALA A 469 -6.97 5.42 3.58
CA ALA A 469 -8.26 6.06 3.41
C ALA A 469 -8.32 6.93 2.14
N ALA A 470 -9.48 6.93 1.51
CA ALA A 470 -9.87 7.88 0.47
C ALA A 470 -11.28 8.38 0.76
N VAL A 471 -11.53 9.67 0.52
CA VAL A 471 -12.84 10.30 0.77
C VAL A 471 -13.72 10.17 -0.46
N SER A 472 -14.95 9.71 -0.27
CA SER A 472 -16.01 9.69 -1.27
C SER A 472 -17.16 10.59 -0.85
N GLY A 473 -17.84 11.20 -1.83
CA GLY A 473 -19.20 11.72 -1.65
C GLY A 473 -20.23 10.59 -1.56
N VAL A 474 -21.47 10.93 -1.22
CA VAL A 474 -22.60 9.99 -1.20
C VAL A 474 -23.13 9.77 -2.61
N CYS A 475 -22.90 8.57 -3.16
CA CYS A 475 -23.52 8.11 -4.39
C CYS A 475 -23.63 6.57 -4.38
N PRO A 476 -24.52 5.96 -5.19
CA PRO A 476 -24.68 4.50 -5.22
C PRO A 476 -23.35 3.79 -5.53
N GLY A 477 -22.84 3.00 -4.59
CA GLY A 477 -21.58 2.28 -4.73
C GLY A 477 -20.31 3.14 -4.57
N PHE A 478 -20.45 4.40 -4.13
CA PHE A 478 -19.36 5.33 -3.84
C PHE A 478 -18.38 5.46 -5.03
N ILE A 479 -17.08 5.33 -4.82
CA ILE A 479 -16.09 5.34 -5.91
C ILE A 479 -15.91 3.92 -6.43
N GLY A 480 -15.54 3.01 -5.53
CA GLY A 480 -15.04 1.70 -5.91
C GLY A 480 -16.10 0.79 -6.55
N ASN A 481 -17.21 0.58 -5.85
CA ASN A 481 -18.25 -0.36 -6.29
C ASN A 481 -19.03 0.16 -7.49
N ARG A 482 -19.19 1.49 -7.58
CA ARG A 482 -19.75 2.18 -8.74
C ARG A 482 -18.95 1.90 -10.02
N MET A 483 -17.62 2.02 -9.96
CA MET A 483 -16.76 1.68 -11.10
C MET A 483 -16.73 0.17 -11.37
N LEU A 484 -16.71 -0.65 -10.32
CA LEU A 484 -16.69 -2.11 -10.45
C LEU A 484 -17.93 -2.63 -11.18
N SER A 485 -19.10 -2.03 -10.94
CA SER A 485 -20.34 -2.44 -11.60
C SER A 485 -20.23 -2.35 -13.12
N LYS A 486 -19.55 -1.31 -13.65
CA LYS A 486 -19.38 -1.12 -15.10
C LYS A 486 -18.53 -2.19 -15.76
N ARG A 487 -17.49 -2.65 -15.06
CA ARG A 487 -16.72 -3.83 -15.49
C ARG A 487 -17.58 -5.09 -15.45
N GLN A 488 -18.37 -5.28 -14.40
CA GLN A 488 -19.19 -6.49 -14.23
C GLN A 488 -20.32 -6.56 -15.26
N GLU A 489 -20.95 -5.43 -15.57
CA GLU A 489 -21.92 -5.29 -16.66
C GLU A 489 -21.30 -5.79 -17.98
N GLN A 490 -20.10 -5.28 -18.34
CA GLN A 490 -19.44 -5.71 -19.58
C GLN A 490 -18.93 -7.15 -19.55
N ALA A 491 -18.47 -7.67 -18.41
CA ALA A 491 -18.09 -9.07 -18.28
C ALA A 491 -19.28 -10.00 -18.60
N ASN A 492 -20.48 -9.65 -18.11
CA ASN A 492 -21.69 -10.41 -18.40
C ASN A 492 -22.11 -10.28 -19.87
N GLU A 493 -22.01 -9.08 -20.46
CA GLU A 493 -22.31 -8.89 -21.89
C GLU A 493 -21.36 -9.72 -22.78
N LEU A 494 -20.06 -9.72 -22.47
CA LEU A 494 -19.05 -10.47 -23.22
C LEU A 494 -19.36 -11.97 -23.29
N ILE A 495 -19.78 -12.60 -22.18
CA ILE A 495 -20.11 -14.03 -22.18
C ILE A 495 -21.41 -14.34 -22.94
N MET A 496 -22.36 -13.40 -22.91
CA MET A 496 -23.60 -13.53 -23.69
C MET A 496 -23.35 -13.36 -25.19
N GLU A 497 -22.33 -12.60 -25.58
CA GLU A 497 -21.88 -12.42 -26.97
C GLU A 497 -20.93 -13.52 -27.46
N GLY A 498 -20.52 -14.46 -26.60
CA GLY A 498 -19.73 -15.64 -27.01
C GLY A 498 -18.31 -15.71 -26.48
N ALA A 499 -17.83 -14.73 -25.69
CA ALA A 499 -16.55 -14.90 -24.99
C ALA A 499 -16.64 -16.00 -23.95
N ASN A 500 -15.57 -16.78 -23.78
CA ASN A 500 -15.53 -17.71 -22.68
C ASN A 500 -15.26 -16.97 -21.36
N TYR A 501 -15.97 -17.32 -20.29
CA TYR A 501 -15.80 -16.68 -18.99
C TYR A 501 -14.37 -16.80 -18.43
N TRP A 502 -13.63 -17.87 -18.78
CA TRP A 502 -12.21 -17.97 -18.40
C TRP A 502 -11.29 -17.07 -19.22
N GLU A 503 -11.59 -16.79 -20.48
CA GLU A 503 -10.82 -15.83 -21.27
C GLU A 503 -10.99 -14.41 -20.74
N VAL A 504 -12.21 -14.05 -20.32
CA VAL A 504 -12.50 -12.78 -19.65
C VAL A 504 -11.68 -12.64 -18.37
N ASP A 505 -11.64 -13.68 -17.54
CA ASP A 505 -10.83 -13.68 -16.32
C ASP A 505 -9.33 -13.64 -16.63
N ASP A 506 -8.86 -14.44 -17.59
CA ASP A 506 -7.45 -14.55 -17.96
C ASP A 506 -6.89 -13.23 -18.51
N VAL A 507 -7.68 -12.45 -19.27
CA VAL A 507 -7.28 -11.11 -19.73
C VAL A 507 -6.98 -10.17 -18.56
N LEU A 508 -7.73 -10.23 -17.47
CA LEU A 508 -7.45 -9.43 -16.27
C LEU A 508 -6.28 -9.98 -15.46
N LEU A 509 -6.11 -11.31 -15.40
CA LEU A 509 -4.95 -11.93 -14.76
C LEU A 509 -3.65 -11.58 -15.49
N GLU A 510 -3.66 -11.61 -16.82
CA GLU A 510 -2.55 -11.19 -17.69
C GLU A 510 -2.25 -9.70 -17.51
N PHE A 511 -3.28 -8.86 -17.35
CA PHE A 511 -3.11 -7.44 -17.03
C PHE A 511 -2.44 -7.22 -15.65
N GLY A 512 -2.75 -8.09 -14.68
CA GLY A 512 -2.11 -8.07 -13.36
C GLY A 512 -3.05 -8.15 -12.17
N PHE A 513 -4.37 -8.22 -12.40
CA PHE A 513 -5.32 -8.41 -11.31
C PHE A 513 -5.08 -9.76 -10.60
N PRO A 514 -5.36 -9.85 -9.29
CA PRO A 514 -5.25 -11.11 -8.57
C PRO A 514 -6.31 -12.13 -8.99
N MET A 515 -7.43 -11.67 -9.55
CA MET A 515 -8.63 -12.45 -9.83
C MET A 515 -9.49 -11.75 -10.89
N GLY A 516 -10.12 -12.52 -11.78
CA GLY A 516 -11.11 -12.01 -12.74
C GLY A 516 -12.53 -11.92 -12.17
N PRO A 517 -13.49 -11.30 -12.87
CA PRO A 517 -14.86 -11.09 -12.38
C PRO A 517 -15.58 -12.38 -12.01
N PHE A 518 -15.42 -13.46 -12.78
CA PHE A 518 -16.17 -14.70 -12.56
C PHE A 518 -15.60 -15.48 -11.38
N GLN A 519 -14.28 -15.59 -11.27
CA GLN A 519 -13.64 -16.17 -10.10
C GLN A 519 -13.91 -15.35 -8.83
N MET A 520 -14.03 -14.02 -8.94
CA MET A 520 -14.43 -13.15 -7.83
C MET A 520 -15.86 -13.44 -7.38
N GLY A 521 -16.79 -13.63 -8.32
CA GLY A 521 -18.15 -14.08 -8.03
C GLY A 521 -18.18 -15.41 -7.29
N ASP A 522 -17.37 -16.38 -7.70
CA ASP A 522 -17.26 -17.68 -7.03
C ASP A 522 -16.65 -17.60 -5.63
N LEU A 523 -15.70 -16.69 -5.40
CA LEU A 523 -15.11 -16.46 -4.09
C LEU A 523 -16.12 -15.83 -3.12
N ALA A 524 -16.88 -14.84 -3.59
CA ALA A 524 -17.93 -14.21 -2.79
C ALA A 524 -19.09 -15.20 -2.51
N GLY A 525 -19.47 -15.97 -3.53
CA GLY A 525 -20.63 -16.85 -3.53
C GLY A 525 -21.74 -16.28 -4.41
N ILE A 526 -21.99 -16.93 -5.54
CA ILE A 526 -22.95 -16.43 -6.55
C ILE A 526 -24.41 -16.49 -6.09
N ASP A 527 -24.70 -17.24 -5.03
CA ASP A 527 -26.01 -17.35 -4.39
C ASP A 527 -26.32 -16.21 -3.41
N ILE A 528 -25.38 -15.30 -3.15
CA ILE A 528 -25.65 -14.13 -2.30
C ILE A 528 -26.72 -13.26 -2.96
N GLY A 529 -27.83 -13.07 -2.22
CA GLY A 529 -29.00 -12.33 -2.70
C GLY A 529 -29.83 -13.06 -3.76
N TRP A 530 -29.57 -14.34 -4.01
CA TRP A 530 -30.37 -15.13 -4.94
C TRP A 530 -31.72 -15.52 -4.33
N HIS A 531 -32.82 -15.27 -5.05
CA HIS A 531 -34.12 -15.79 -4.67
C HIS A 531 -34.20 -17.30 -4.98
N ARG A 532 -34.71 -18.11 -4.06
CA ARG A 532 -34.81 -19.57 -4.27
C ARG A 532 -36.04 -20.00 -5.07
N ASP A 533 -36.71 -19.05 -5.73
CA ASP A 533 -37.87 -19.31 -6.58
C ASP A 533 -37.39 -19.78 -7.97
N PRO A 534 -37.55 -21.07 -8.31
CA PRO A 534 -37.06 -21.62 -9.58
C PRO A 534 -37.84 -21.12 -10.79
N SER A 535 -38.99 -20.46 -10.59
CA SER A 535 -39.81 -19.90 -11.69
C SER A 535 -39.32 -18.53 -12.20
N LYS A 536 -38.30 -17.94 -11.54
CA LYS A 536 -37.82 -16.58 -11.79
C LYS A 536 -36.38 -16.51 -12.28
N VAL A 537 -35.92 -17.51 -13.04
CA VAL A 537 -34.55 -17.55 -13.56
C VAL A 537 -34.43 -16.61 -14.77
N THR A 538 -33.94 -15.39 -14.53
CA THR A 538 -33.83 -14.29 -15.50
C THR A 538 -32.39 -13.92 -15.84
N THR A 539 -31.41 -14.40 -15.07
CA THR A 539 -29.99 -14.14 -15.30
C THR A 539 -29.17 -15.43 -15.33
N VAL A 540 -28.00 -15.40 -16.00
CA VAL A 540 -27.02 -16.50 -15.97
C VAL A 540 -26.65 -16.87 -14.53
N ARG A 541 -26.48 -15.88 -13.65
CA ARG A 541 -26.20 -16.11 -12.22
C ARG A 541 -27.30 -16.95 -11.55
N GLU A 542 -28.57 -16.60 -11.77
CA GLU A 542 -29.70 -17.36 -11.24
C GLU A 542 -29.76 -18.78 -11.79
N ALA A 543 -29.41 -18.97 -13.06
CA ALA A 543 -29.36 -20.29 -13.68
C ALA A 543 -28.27 -21.17 -13.06
N LEU A 544 -27.08 -20.62 -12.84
CA LEU A 544 -26.00 -21.32 -12.12
C LEU A 544 -26.42 -21.70 -10.71
N CYS A 545 -27.08 -20.79 -10.00
CA CYS A 545 -27.58 -21.09 -8.66
C CYS A 545 -28.67 -22.17 -8.68
N ALA A 546 -29.58 -22.16 -9.67
CA ALA A 546 -30.59 -23.20 -9.86
C ALA A 546 -29.96 -24.57 -10.14
N ALA A 547 -28.79 -24.62 -10.78
CA ALA A 547 -27.97 -25.81 -10.96
C ALA A 547 -27.12 -26.19 -9.71
N GLY A 548 -27.32 -25.49 -8.59
CA GLY A 548 -26.60 -25.74 -7.33
C GLY A 548 -25.12 -25.34 -7.40
N ARG A 549 -24.76 -24.42 -8.28
CA ARG A 549 -23.40 -23.87 -8.40
C ARG A 549 -23.38 -22.59 -7.58
N PHE A 550 -22.71 -22.59 -6.43
CA PHE A 550 -22.70 -21.48 -5.45
C PHE A 550 -21.31 -20.86 -5.25
N GLY A 551 -20.32 -21.25 -6.05
CA GLY A 551 -18.94 -20.82 -5.93
C GLY A 551 -18.09 -21.75 -5.06
N GLN A 552 -16.96 -21.23 -4.56
CA GLN A 552 -15.93 -22.03 -3.88
C GLN A 552 -16.44 -22.79 -2.66
N LYS A 553 -17.41 -22.23 -1.93
CA LYS A 553 -18.00 -22.87 -0.74
C LYS A 553 -18.75 -24.16 -1.05
N ALA A 554 -19.19 -24.35 -2.29
CA ALA A 554 -19.87 -25.55 -2.76
C ALA A 554 -18.97 -26.41 -3.67
N GLY A 555 -17.69 -26.04 -3.84
CA GLY A 555 -16.77 -26.69 -4.78
C GLY A 555 -17.08 -26.43 -6.26
N LYS A 556 -18.12 -25.66 -6.58
CA LYS A 556 -18.53 -25.37 -7.97
C LYS A 556 -19.33 -24.07 -8.09
N GLY A 557 -19.00 -23.27 -9.09
CA GLY A 557 -19.57 -21.96 -9.44
C GLY A 557 -19.47 -21.73 -10.96
N PHE A 558 -18.94 -20.61 -11.43
CA PHE A 558 -18.48 -20.50 -12.82
C PHE A 558 -17.39 -21.55 -13.12
N TYR A 559 -16.52 -21.83 -12.14
CA TYR A 559 -15.52 -22.89 -12.22
C TYR A 559 -15.88 -24.08 -11.33
N ASP A 560 -15.28 -25.23 -11.62
CA ASP A 560 -15.17 -26.34 -10.67
C ASP A 560 -13.88 -26.16 -9.84
N TYR A 561 -13.94 -26.47 -8.54
CA TYR A 561 -12.82 -26.28 -7.61
C TYR A 561 -12.40 -27.59 -6.93
N ASP A 562 -11.11 -27.86 -6.93
CA ASP A 562 -10.51 -28.97 -6.18
C ASP A 562 -10.32 -28.64 -4.68
N GLU A 563 -9.77 -29.58 -3.91
CA GLU A 563 -9.46 -29.38 -2.48
C GLU A 563 -8.44 -28.25 -2.24
N ALA A 564 -7.55 -28.00 -3.20
CA ALA A 564 -6.58 -26.90 -3.17
C ALA A 564 -7.19 -25.56 -3.61
N ARG A 565 -8.49 -25.54 -3.99
CA ARG A 565 -9.23 -24.41 -4.57
C ARG A 565 -8.66 -23.94 -5.91
N SER A 566 -8.02 -24.84 -6.65
CA SER A 566 -7.64 -24.61 -8.05
C SER A 566 -8.90 -24.62 -8.90
N ARG A 567 -9.02 -23.66 -9.82
CA ARG A 567 -10.18 -23.52 -10.70
C ARG A 567 -9.99 -24.31 -12.00
N THR A 568 -11.05 -24.94 -12.48
CA THR A 568 -11.11 -25.59 -13.81
C THR A 568 -12.38 -25.14 -14.54
N PRO A 569 -12.32 -24.78 -15.84
CA PRO A 569 -13.51 -24.50 -16.64
C PRO A 569 -14.47 -25.70 -16.67
N SER A 570 -15.77 -25.40 -16.59
CA SER A 570 -16.87 -26.35 -16.62
C SER A 570 -17.67 -26.25 -17.93
N ASP A 571 -17.86 -27.37 -18.63
CA ASP A 571 -18.67 -27.43 -19.86
C ASP A 571 -20.18 -27.24 -19.57
N GLU A 572 -20.65 -27.62 -18.38
CA GLU A 572 -22.01 -27.36 -17.92
C GLU A 572 -22.31 -25.85 -17.91
N VAL A 573 -21.37 -25.04 -17.42
CA VAL A 573 -21.51 -23.57 -17.37
C VAL A 573 -21.54 -22.98 -18.78
N LYS A 574 -20.75 -23.50 -19.72
CA LYS A 574 -20.79 -23.07 -21.13
C LYS A 574 -22.17 -23.33 -21.74
N ALA A 575 -22.72 -24.51 -21.50
CA ALA A 575 -24.06 -24.87 -21.98
C ALA A 575 -25.14 -23.95 -21.39
N ILE A 576 -25.07 -23.65 -20.09
CA ILE A 576 -26.00 -22.71 -19.43
C ILE A 576 -25.95 -21.32 -20.07
N ILE A 577 -24.75 -20.79 -20.36
CA ILE A 577 -24.58 -19.48 -21.00
C ILE A 577 -25.11 -19.50 -22.43
N ALA A 578 -24.78 -20.53 -23.21
CA ALA A 578 -25.25 -20.67 -24.59
C ALA A 578 -26.78 -20.77 -24.68
N ASP A 579 -27.40 -21.57 -23.80
CA ASP A 579 -28.86 -21.68 -23.71
C ASP A 579 -29.52 -20.33 -23.39
N PHE A 580 -28.89 -19.52 -22.54
CA PHE A 580 -29.36 -18.18 -22.20
C PHE A 580 -29.24 -17.21 -23.38
N ALA A 581 -28.07 -17.16 -24.03
CA ALA A 581 -27.86 -16.33 -25.21
C ALA A 581 -28.86 -16.67 -26.32
N GLN A 582 -29.11 -17.97 -26.56
CA GLN A 582 -30.10 -18.41 -27.54
C GLN A 582 -31.52 -17.98 -27.17
N LYS A 583 -31.94 -18.12 -25.91
CA LYS A 583 -33.28 -17.71 -25.44
C LYS A 583 -33.52 -16.22 -25.57
N GLU A 584 -32.49 -15.41 -25.39
CA GLU A 584 -32.54 -13.95 -25.58
C GLU A 584 -32.36 -13.52 -27.05
N GLY A 585 -32.20 -14.47 -27.97
CA GLY A 585 -32.00 -14.17 -29.40
C GLY A 585 -30.68 -13.46 -29.68
N ARG A 586 -29.64 -13.72 -28.88
CA ARG A 586 -28.30 -13.16 -29.04
C ARG A 586 -27.41 -14.12 -29.80
N ASP A 587 -26.95 -13.69 -30.98
CA ASP A 587 -25.95 -14.42 -31.74
C ASP A 587 -24.59 -14.36 -31.05
N GLN A 588 -23.95 -15.51 -30.86
CA GLN A 588 -22.61 -15.60 -30.31
C GLN A 588 -21.56 -15.49 -31.42
N ARG A 589 -20.46 -14.80 -31.12
CA ARG A 589 -19.34 -14.56 -32.02
C ARG A 589 -18.01 -14.74 -31.28
N GLU A 590 -16.94 -14.84 -32.05
CA GLU A 590 -15.59 -14.78 -31.50
C GLU A 590 -15.26 -13.35 -31.04
N ILE A 591 -14.64 -13.23 -29.86
CA ILE A 591 -14.27 -11.95 -29.27
C ILE A 591 -12.78 -11.97 -28.93
N SER A 592 -12.04 -11.00 -29.46
CA SER A 592 -10.59 -10.91 -29.25
C SER A 592 -10.24 -10.51 -27.81
N LYS A 593 -9.04 -10.89 -27.34
CA LYS A 593 -8.52 -10.47 -26.03
C LYS A 593 -8.42 -8.94 -25.88
N ASP A 594 -8.10 -8.23 -26.96
CA ASP A 594 -8.02 -6.77 -26.93
C ASP A 594 -9.40 -6.14 -26.76
N GLU A 595 -10.42 -6.65 -27.46
CA GLU A 595 -11.80 -6.22 -27.25
C GLU A 595 -12.28 -6.50 -25.82
N ILE A 596 -11.99 -7.69 -25.28
CA ILE A 596 -12.29 -8.03 -23.88
C ILE A 596 -11.62 -7.01 -22.95
N ARG A 597 -10.34 -6.68 -23.16
CA ARG A 597 -9.61 -5.70 -22.33
C ARG A 597 -10.24 -4.31 -22.40
N GLU A 598 -10.51 -3.81 -23.60
CA GLU A 598 -11.15 -2.50 -23.84
C GLU A 598 -12.51 -2.42 -23.13
N ARG A 599 -13.37 -3.43 -23.34
CA ARG A 599 -14.71 -3.46 -22.76
C ARG A 599 -14.72 -3.65 -21.25
N LEU A 600 -13.72 -4.29 -20.66
CA LEU A 600 -13.63 -4.41 -19.21
C LEU A 600 -13.07 -3.15 -18.53
N LEU A 601 -12.10 -2.47 -19.15
CA LEU A 601 -11.33 -1.40 -18.49
C LEU A 601 -11.77 0.01 -18.88
N TYR A 602 -12.12 0.29 -20.14
CA TYR A 602 -12.50 1.63 -20.58
C TYR A 602 -13.79 2.16 -19.93
N PRO A 603 -14.86 1.35 -19.77
CA PRO A 603 -16.04 1.85 -19.06
C PRO A 603 -15.77 2.16 -17.59
N MET A 604 -14.78 1.53 -16.95
CA MET A 604 -14.34 1.93 -15.61
C MET A 604 -13.70 3.32 -15.62
N ILE A 605 -12.81 3.60 -16.58
CA ILE A 605 -12.20 4.93 -16.74
C ILE A 605 -13.27 5.99 -16.94
N ASN A 606 -14.24 5.71 -17.80
CA ASN A 606 -15.35 6.63 -18.05
C ASN A 606 -16.20 6.87 -16.81
N GLU A 607 -16.45 5.84 -16.00
CA GLU A 607 -17.18 6.01 -14.75
C GLU A 607 -16.36 6.80 -13.71
N GLY A 608 -15.04 6.59 -13.66
CA GLY A 608 -14.12 7.42 -12.88
C GLY A 608 -14.16 8.89 -13.31
N ALA A 609 -14.25 9.17 -14.61
CA ALA A 609 -14.42 10.53 -15.15
C ALA A 609 -15.71 11.20 -14.66
N LYS A 610 -16.84 10.46 -14.63
CA LYS A 610 -18.10 10.97 -14.07
C LYS A 610 -18.01 11.23 -12.56
N ILE A 611 -17.36 10.33 -11.82
CA ILE A 611 -17.14 10.49 -10.37
C ILE A 611 -16.37 11.78 -10.07
N LEU A 612 -15.40 12.16 -10.91
CA LEU A 612 -14.66 13.42 -10.79
C LEU A 612 -15.54 14.63 -11.14
N ASP A 613 -16.29 14.55 -12.23
CA ASP A 613 -17.18 15.63 -12.68
C ASP A 613 -18.27 15.94 -11.65
N GLU A 614 -18.85 14.89 -11.06
CA GLU A 614 -19.83 14.96 -9.98
C GLU A 614 -19.21 15.33 -8.61
N LYS A 615 -17.87 15.46 -8.54
CA LYS A 615 -17.12 15.75 -7.31
C LYS A 615 -17.31 14.71 -6.19
N MET A 616 -17.63 13.47 -6.58
CA MET A 616 -17.71 12.34 -5.65
C MET A 616 -16.32 11.86 -5.22
N ALA A 617 -15.30 12.06 -6.07
CA ALA A 617 -13.90 12.04 -5.66
C ALA A 617 -13.31 13.44 -5.92
N GLN A 618 -12.49 13.94 -4.99
CA GLN A 618 -11.86 15.26 -5.14
C GLN A 618 -10.73 15.25 -6.19
N ARG A 619 -10.08 14.11 -6.44
CA ARG A 619 -8.93 13.97 -7.35
C ARG A 619 -8.92 12.62 -8.05
N ALA A 620 -8.36 12.57 -9.26
CA ALA A 620 -8.12 11.33 -10.00
C ALA A 620 -7.21 10.37 -9.23
N SER A 621 -6.20 10.90 -8.52
CA SER A 621 -5.29 10.12 -7.69
C SER A 621 -6.00 9.40 -6.53
N ASP A 622 -7.10 9.95 -6.01
CA ASP A 622 -7.86 9.33 -4.92
C ASP A 622 -8.63 8.10 -5.45
N ILE A 623 -9.10 8.12 -6.70
CA ILE A 623 -9.68 6.97 -7.40
C ILE A 623 -8.63 5.87 -7.58
N ASP A 624 -7.40 6.24 -7.97
CA ASP A 624 -6.30 5.28 -8.11
C ASP A 624 -5.96 4.60 -6.78
N VAL A 625 -5.97 5.37 -5.67
CA VAL A 625 -5.77 4.83 -4.31
C VAL A 625 -6.86 3.82 -3.94
N VAL A 626 -8.13 4.10 -4.26
CA VAL A 626 -9.24 3.17 -4.05
C VAL A 626 -9.00 1.86 -4.79
N TRP A 627 -8.70 1.93 -6.09
CA TRP A 627 -8.58 0.73 -6.92
C TRP A 627 -7.36 -0.13 -6.58
N ILE A 628 -6.23 0.48 -6.24
CA ILE A 628 -5.02 -0.26 -5.84
C ILE A 628 -5.22 -0.96 -4.48
N ASN A 629 -5.84 -0.30 -3.50
CA ASN A 629 -5.95 -0.84 -2.14
C ASN A 629 -7.21 -1.68 -1.88
N GLY A 630 -8.27 -1.49 -2.66
CA GLY A 630 -9.56 -2.17 -2.49
C GLY A 630 -9.83 -3.28 -3.49
N TYR A 631 -9.40 -3.10 -4.73
CA TYR A 631 -9.84 -3.95 -5.86
C TYR A 631 -8.68 -4.66 -6.58
N GLY A 632 -7.46 -4.48 -6.08
CA GLY A 632 -6.28 -5.18 -6.58
C GLY A 632 -5.83 -4.73 -7.97
N TRP A 633 -6.05 -3.46 -8.31
CA TRP A 633 -5.45 -2.88 -9.51
C TRP A 633 -3.92 -3.02 -9.45
N PRO A 634 -3.24 -3.48 -10.52
CA PRO A 634 -1.81 -3.73 -10.47
C PRO A 634 -1.03 -2.43 -10.26
N LEU A 635 -0.30 -2.35 -9.14
CA LEU A 635 0.43 -1.15 -8.73
C LEU A 635 1.41 -0.63 -9.81
N TYR A 636 2.04 -1.54 -10.56
CA TYR A 636 2.97 -1.18 -11.65
C TYR A 636 2.29 -0.53 -12.87
N THR A 637 0.95 -0.38 -12.88
CA THR A 637 0.21 0.40 -13.87
C THR A 637 -0.46 1.66 -13.29
N GLY A 638 -0.25 1.95 -12.00
CA GLY A 638 -0.51 3.28 -11.39
C GLY A 638 -1.94 3.57 -10.95
N GLY A 639 -2.92 2.79 -11.39
CA GLY A 639 -4.35 2.99 -11.13
C GLY A 639 -5.12 3.25 -12.44
N PRO A 640 -6.45 3.11 -12.46
CA PRO A 640 -7.25 3.29 -13.67
C PRO A 640 -7.09 4.67 -14.31
N MET A 641 -6.98 5.74 -13.52
CA MET A 641 -6.91 7.10 -14.05
C MET A 641 -5.52 7.40 -14.60
N PHE A 642 -4.46 7.02 -13.88
CA PHE A 642 -3.09 7.08 -14.39
C PHE A 642 -2.91 6.22 -15.65
N TRP A 643 -3.44 4.99 -15.63
CA TRP A 643 -3.32 4.09 -16.77
C TRP A 643 -4.00 4.65 -18.02
N ALA A 644 -5.17 5.30 -17.87
CA ALA A 644 -5.83 6.00 -18.96
C ALA A 644 -4.91 7.05 -19.63
N ASP A 645 -4.15 7.81 -18.84
CA ASP A 645 -3.19 8.79 -19.37
C ASP A 645 -2.04 8.11 -20.14
N THR A 646 -1.65 6.90 -19.74
CA THR A 646 -0.63 6.11 -20.48
C THR A 646 -1.14 5.53 -21.79
N VAL A 647 -2.45 5.27 -21.89
CA VAL A 647 -3.11 4.80 -23.11
C VAL A 647 -3.40 5.96 -24.06
N GLY A 648 -3.74 7.13 -23.52
CA GLY A 648 -4.24 8.28 -24.27
C GLY A 648 -5.78 8.36 -24.19
N LEU A 649 -6.31 9.50 -23.72
CA LEU A 649 -7.75 9.65 -23.49
C LEU A 649 -8.55 9.62 -24.80
N ASP A 650 -7.97 10.09 -25.90
CA ASP A 650 -8.52 9.97 -27.25
C ASP A 650 -8.72 8.51 -27.68
N THR A 651 -7.74 7.66 -27.36
CA THR A 651 -7.81 6.21 -27.61
C THR A 651 -8.88 5.55 -26.75
N VAL A 652 -9.02 5.96 -25.49
CA VAL A 652 -10.09 5.46 -24.60
C VAL A 652 -11.47 5.87 -25.13
N VAL A 653 -11.64 7.13 -25.55
CA VAL A 653 -12.90 7.63 -26.15
C VAL A 653 -13.25 6.85 -27.41
N ALA A 654 -12.31 6.72 -28.34
CA ALA A 654 -12.51 5.97 -29.59
C ALA A 654 -12.87 4.50 -29.31
N GLY A 655 -12.24 3.87 -28.31
CA GLY A 655 -12.55 2.51 -27.88
C GLY A 655 -13.97 2.37 -27.31
N LEU A 656 -14.42 3.31 -26.49
CA LEU A 656 -15.80 3.32 -25.98
C LEU A 656 -16.81 3.45 -27.12
N GLU A 657 -16.60 4.38 -28.05
CA GLU A 657 -17.49 4.60 -29.20
C GLU A 657 -17.53 3.40 -30.14
N LYS A 658 -16.37 2.79 -30.41
CA LYS A 658 -16.25 1.55 -31.20
C LYS A 658 -17.14 0.43 -30.64
N HIS A 659 -17.27 0.34 -29.32
CA HIS A 659 -18.07 -0.70 -28.64
C HIS A 659 -19.49 -0.26 -28.31
N GLY A 660 -19.93 0.91 -28.81
CA GLY A 660 -21.27 1.45 -28.52
C GLY A 660 -21.49 1.82 -27.06
N LEU A 661 -20.41 2.05 -26.30
CA LEU A 661 -20.46 2.40 -24.88
C LEU A 661 -20.55 3.92 -24.71
N PRO A 662 -21.29 4.41 -23.69
CA PRO A 662 -21.43 5.84 -23.47
C PRO A 662 -20.08 6.46 -23.08
N VAL A 663 -19.83 7.68 -23.58
CA VAL A 663 -18.68 8.52 -23.22
C VAL A 663 -19.19 9.71 -22.43
N SER A 664 -18.61 9.98 -21.26
CA SER A 664 -18.94 11.16 -20.47
C SER A 664 -18.40 12.43 -21.10
N ASP A 665 -19.12 13.53 -20.93
CA ASP A 665 -18.69 14.84 -21.44
C ASP A 665 -17.37 15.30 -20.81
N TYR A 666 -17.13 14.94 -19.54
CA TYR A 666 -15.88 15.23 -18.85
C TYR A 666 -14.67 14.53 -19.50
N LEU A 667 -14.78 13.23 -19.79
CA LEU A 667 -13.73 12.46 -20.48
C LEU A 667 -13.50 13.01 -21.88
N ARG A 668 -14.57 13.23 -22.65
CA ARG A 668 -14.49 13.76 -24.02
C ARG A 668 -13.82 15.14 -24.03
N GLY A 669 -14.25 16.04 -23.16
CA GLY A 669 -13.69 17.38 -23.06
C GLY A 669 -12.20 17.37 -22.72
N LYS A 670 -11.73 16.49 -21.83
CA LYS A 670 -10.29 16.35 -21.55
C LYS A 670 -9.52 15.83 -22.76
N ALA A 671 -10.05 14.80 -23.44
CA ALA A 671 -9.43 14.25 -24.64
C ALA A 671 -9.29 15.31 -25.75
N GLU A 672 -10.34 16.09 -26.01
CA GLU A 672 -10.33 17.18 -27.01
C GLU A 672 -9.31 18.27 -26.72
N ARG A 673 -9.01 18.53 -25.44
CA ARG A 673 -8.00 19.50 -25.01
C ARG A 673 -6.58 18.92 -24.95
N GLY A 674 -6.41 17.62 -25.19
CA GLY A 674 -5.12 16.94 -25.04
C GLY A 674 -4.61 16.89 -23.59
N GLU A 675 -5.53 16.93 -22.62
CA GLU A 675 -5.21 16.85 -21.19
C GLU A 675 -5.23 15.39 -20.70
N GLY A 676 -4.46 15.11 -19.64
CA GLY A 676 -4.62 13.90 -18.82
C GLY A 676 -5.52 14.10 -17.60
N PHE A 677 -5.71 13.04 -16.83
CA PHE A 677 -6.31 13.07 -15.50
C PHE A 677 -5.29 13.42 -14.40
N THR A 678 -4.05 12.96 -14.54
CA THR A 678 -3.01 12.97 -13.49
C THR A 678 -1.84 13.91 -13.79
N GLY A 679 -1.84 14.54 -14.97
CA GLY A 679 -0.80 15.46 -15.45
C GLY A 679 -1.03 16.93 -15.16
#